data_AF-A0A1Q9D836-F1
#
_entry.id   AF-A0A1Q9D836-F1
#
_cell.length_a   1.000
_cell.length_b   1.000
_cell.length_c   1.000
_cell.angle_alpha   90.00
_cell.angle_beta   90.00
_cell.angle_gamma   90.00
#
_symmetry.space_group_name_H-M   'P 1'
#
loop_
_entity.id
_entity.type
_entity.pdbx_description
1 polymer ?
#
loop_
_entity_poly.entity_id
_entity_poly.type
_entity_poly.pdbx_seq_one_letter_code
_entity_poly.pdbx_strand_id
1 'polypeptide(L)'
;MENDAQMRALLAQKEALLVLRIARMKAHGLDPKAAQALAKEQDEEYDPGDKPVDPPAQVNKATLMKRLARLCAPREDGTYKIPQDVIDTYKNLSSRDEVYRSFEKCGCDPVLFSKRINRKYEEINEKTVETEYEFLTEQEMEEKGWSEKSEYCDEWMYWVAVKVKGSNKKTKRHTVAEILEGGDDEPMEDPELAMDDYPFALEGDGNKGGDESEDDSSDDGEEAGRILKKVMFPDVGKKPQDSCMAVTSCLQKRAQKLQPVMDKLDTLASADITTSLGKYKESLKIVLAKLSELEDTLTTIYSNGVAVGFSKEDQKKLRALFQTAKTRAVEAEMIFERSSDEDTFGRAAQYAEMLGEGVGVLGSGEASAKDTKRCIRQMQHPNEPEQKRQTHSSHPVFDRGLDLGTTIPLAFYSDEGKGPKRGNFVVVAIESPIGLEDVAADFTCTCEDDVKKASQQFVPGQQAAGPYTPMEEAALQQNHTCKGHSYLTRHVLFGLPDWIYKHHPEVLEKMTQQVADELSMLFTSGLEVAGKLYTACLVGIKGDLKQIAEKIAYLNRYYARLGPVSYNGVCAHCMAGTSPSLPFDEISHEPSWASTLHQQRPWASTPALCTVPHDNDAPERVLKYDMFHLFKVGLGRDICGSLVLLARLGYYDDPNGGDDLNIRARLNRCFQHFKLWRMAAGKTAAVRYFSASLFNLKRLSDFAWSNTKGSDTMLLLEYLSFYLTILLRRPNLPATHVVLFRVLKKTIGESQKAFNLMYKHGLWLRRACAQNLYLRLMSVLSGYQYLAQHALTMGMTFYALKPKFHAIHHVAYELRVAMLTDAKLIPNPITWNCEMGEDLIGRVCALSLKVSVTTISKRVLQRHFLKKAALIRRHRKNRSMRKLRL
;
A
#
# COMPACT_ATOMS: atom_id res chain seq x y z
N MET A 1 -0.27 16.54 51.02
CA MET A 1 0.42 17.85 51.06
C MET A 1 1.43 18.00 49.92
N GLU A 2 2.21 16.98 49.58
CA GLU A 2 3.13 17.01 48.41
C GLU A 2 2.44 17.23 47.06
N ASN A 3 1.28 16.60 46.82
CA ASN A 3 0.53 16.78 45.56
C ASN A 3 -0.01 18.21 45.37
N ASP A 4 -0.36 18.89 46.46
CA ASP A 4 -0.90 20.26 46.41
C ASP A 4 0.21 21.28 46.17
N ALA A 5 1.41 21.02 46.71
CA ALA A 5 2.60 21.80 46.42
C ALA A 5 3.07 21.64 44.97
N GLN A 6 3.01 20.41 44.41
CA GLN A 6 3.31 20.15 43.01
C GLN A 6 2.30 20.82 42.06
N MET A 7 1.01 20.80 42.40
CA MET A 7 -0.04 21.46 41.61
C MET A 7 0.16 22.99 41.59
N ARG A 8 0.47 23.59 42.74
CA ARG A 8 0.77 25.03 42.85
C ARG A 8 2.05 25.42 42.11
N ALA A 9 3.08 24.57 42.14
CA ALA A 9 4.30 24.79 41.37
C ALA A 9 4.04 24.74 39.86
N LEU A 10 3.18 23.83 39.40
CA LEU A 10 2.79 23.72 38.00
C LEU A 10 1.96 24.93 37.52
N LEU A 11 1.06 25.43 38.38
CA LEU A 11 0.27 26.63 38.10
C LEU A 11 1.15 27.88 38.05
N ALA A 12 2.08 28.03 39.00
CA ALA A 12 3.05 29.13 38.99
C ALA A 12 3.97 29.09 37.76
N GLN A 13 4.35 27.88 37.30
CA GLN A 13 5.16 27.72 36.09
C GLN A 13 4.37 28.08 34.81
N LYS A 14 3.07 27.79 34.77
CA LYS A 14 2.18 28.21 33.68
C LYS A 14 1.98 29.73 33.65
N GLU A 15 1.78 30.36 34.81
CA GLU A 15 1.67 31.82 34.91
C GLU A 15 2.95 32.53 34.48
N ALA A 16 4.12 32.04 34.91
CA ALA A 16 5.41 32.58 34.51
C ALA A 16 5.64 32.48 32.99
N LEU A 17 5.24 31.37 32.37
CA LEU A 17 5.29 31.18 30.91
C LEU A 17 4.35 32.13 30.16
N LEU A 18 3.16 32.39 30.71
CA LEU A 18 2.20 33.34 30.14
C LEU A 18 2.75 34.78 30.19
N VAL A 19 3.34 35.18 31.32
CA VAL A 19 3.97 36.49 31.51
C VAL A 19 5.14 36.68 30.56
N LEU A 20 6.02 35.68 30.40
CA LEU A 20 7.12 35.70 29.44
C LEU A 20 6.63 35.79 27.99
N ARG A 21 5.52 35.12 27.65
CA ARG A 21 4.91 35.16 26.31
C ARG A 21 4.36 36.55 26.00
N ILE A 22 3.67 37.18 26.96
CA ILE A 22 3.14 38.55 26.83
C ILE A 22 4.28 39.57 26.72
N ALA A 23 5.34 39.43 27.52
CA ALA A 23 6.51 40.30 27.45
C ALA A 23 7.23 40.19 26.09
N ARG A 24 7.35 38.97 25.55
CA ARG A 24 7.97 38.72 24.23
C ARG A 24 7.11 39.28 23.09
N MET A 25 5.79 39.22 23.20
CA MET A 25 4.87 39.80 22.21
C MET A 25 4.92 41.33 22.20
N LYS A 26 5.03 41.97 23.37
CA LYS A 26 5.24 43.43 23.48
C LYS A 26 6.57 43.87 22.87
N ALA A 27 7.64 43.08 23.04
CA ALA A 27 8.95 43.35 22.43
C ALA A 27 8.95 43.26 20.90
N HIS A 28 7.94 42.62 20.29
CA HIS A 28 7.78 42.48 18.84
C HIS A 28 6.70 43.38 18.23
N GLY A 29 6.16 44.35 18.98
CA GLY A 29 5.27 45.39 18.44
C GLY A 29 3.86 44.91 18.05
N LEU A 30 3.41 43.75 18.57
CA LEU A 30 2.06 43.26 18.34
C LEU A 30 1.06 43.93 19.30
N ASP A 31 -0.08 44.39 18.76
CA ASP A 31 -1.13 45.11 19.51
C ASP A 31 -1.71 44.24 20.65
N PRO A 32 -1.62 44.68 21.92
CA PRO A 32 -2.17 43.98 23.08
C PRO A 32 -3.67 43.68 22.99
N LYS A 33 -4.45 44.50 22.27
CA LYS A 33 -5.90 44.30 22.11
C LYS A 33 -6.24 43.15 21.16
N ALA A 34 -5.44 42.95 20.11
CA ALA A 34 -5.60 41.81 19.20
C ALA A 34 -5.23 40.48 19.89
N ALA A 35 -4.27 40.51 20.83
CA ALA A 35 -3.88 39.35 21.63
C ALA A 35 -4.94 38.99 22.70
N GLN A 36 -5.62 39.99 23.29
CA GLN A 36 -6.76 39.76 24.19
C GLN A 36 -8.00 39.25 23.45
N ALA A 37 -8.22 39.69 22.20
CA ALA A 37 -9.28 39.15 21.35
C ALA A 37 -9.02 37.68 20.97
N LEU A 38 -7.79 37.32 20.63
CA LEU A 38 -7.39 35.93 20.34
C LEU A 38 -7.44 35.01 21.58
N ALA A 39 -7.25 35.57 22.78
CA ALA A 39 -7.40 34.82 24.03
C ALA A 39 -8.88 34.65 24.40
N LYS A 40 -9.74 35.64 24.10
CA LYS A 40 -11.20 35.53 24.28
C LYS A 40 -11.86 34.57 23.29
N GLU A 41 -11.44 34.54 22.03
CA GLU A 41 -11.93 33.58 21.03
C GLU A 41 -11.54 32.12 21.34
N GLN A 42 -10.57 31.88 22.24
CA GLN A 42 -10.19 30.54 22.68
C GLN A 42 -10.94 30.06 23.94
N ASP A 43 -11.67 30.95 24.62
CA ASP A 43 -12.41 30.65 25.86
C ASP A 43 -13.95 30.76 25.70
N GLU A 44 -14.48 31.17 24.54
CA GLU A 44 -15.93 31.30 24.26
C GLU A 44 -16.54 30.13 23.45
N GLU A 45 -16.10 28.89 23.70
CA GLU A 45 -16.83 27.69 23.25
C GLU A 45 -17.08 26.73 24.43
N TYR A 46 -17.80 27.22 25.45
CA TYR A 46 -18.56 26.40 26.41
C TYR A 46 -19.52 27.29 27.22
N ASP A 47 -20.80 27.32 26.84
CA ASP A 47 -21.89 27.88 27.64
C ASP A 47 -22.70 26.71 28.26
N PRO A 48 -22.59 26.42 29.57
CA PRO A 48 -23.43 25.43 30.22
C PRO A 48 -24.70 26.11 30.73
N GLY A 49 -25.69 26.21 29.85
CA GLY A 49 -26.90 27.00 30.07
C GLY A 49 -28.23 26.26 29.98
N ASP A 50 -28.31 24.96 30.26
CA ASP A 50 -29.60 24.26 30.38
C ASP A 50 -29.97 23.96 31.83
N LYS A 51 -31.12 24.50 32.27
CA LYS A 51 -31.74 24.14 33.55
C LYS A 51 -32.36 22.75 33.44
N PRO A 52 -32.31 21.92 34.51
CA PRO A 52 -32.94 20.60 34.50
C PRO A 52 -34.45 20.74 34.27
N VAL A 53 -34.97 20.00 33.30
CA VAL A 53 -36.41 19.81 33.12
C VAL A 53 -36.90 18.83 34.19
N ASP A 54 -37.92 19.20 34.96
CA ASP A 54 -38.52 18.35 35.98
C ASP A 54 -38.99 17.01 35.37
N PRO A 55 -38.79 15.86 36.06
CA PRO A 55 -39.22 14.56 35.56
C PRO A 55 -40.75 14.55 35.37
N PRO A 56 -41.26 13.95 34.28
CA PRO A 56 -42.68 13.96 33.97
C PRO A 56 -43.49 13.26 35.07
N ALA A 57 -44.64 13.85 35.42
CA ALA A 57 -45.55 13.33 36.44
C ALA A 57 -45.85 11.83 36.22
N GLN A 58 -45.68 11.02 37.26
CA GLN A 58 -45.89 9.58 37.22
C GLN A 58 -47.29 9.25 36.67
N VAL A 59 -47.34 8.69 35.45
CA VAL A 59 -48.59 8.31 34.80
C VAL A 59 -49.18 7.11 35.55
N ASN A 60 -50.43 7.23 36.03
CA ASN A 60 -51.13 6.16 36.74
C ASN A 60 -51.09 4.83 35.95
N LYS A 61 -50.78 3.72 36.63
CA LYS A 61 -50.70 2.35 36.10
C LYS A 61 -51.91 1.96 35.24
N ALA A 62 -53.11 2.42 35.58
CA ALA A 62 -54.32 2.18 34.78
C ALA A 62 -54.24 2.81 33.37
N THR A 63 -53.63 3.98 33.25
CA THR A 63 -53.43 4.68 31.98
C THR A 63 -52.35 3.98 31.14
N LEU A 64 -51.29 3.49 31.76
CA LEU A 64 -50.25 2.68 31.10
C LEU A 64 -50.83 1.38 30.54
N MET A 65 -51.67 0.70 31.31
CA MET A 65 -52.37 -0.50 30.87
C MET A 65 -53.26 -0.25 29.65
N LYS A 66 -53.96 0.89 29.61
CA LYS A 66 -54.76 1.29 28.45
C LYS A 66 -53.90 1.59 27.21
N ARG A 67 -52.71 2.20 27.38
CA ARG A 67 -51.78 2.47 26.27
C ARG A 67 -51.23 1.17 25.67
N LEU A 68 -50.79 0.24 26.52
CA LEU A 68 -50.29 -1.05 26.05
C LEU A 68 -51.41 -1.91 25.41
N ALA A 69 -52.62 -1.90 25.98
CA ALA A 69 -53.78 -2.57 25.39
C ALA A 69 -54.10 -2.07 23.97
N ARG A 70 -53.94 -0.76 23.71
CA ARG A 70 -54.12 -0.17 22.38
C ARG A 70 -53.05 -0.60 21.36
N LEU A 71 -51.82 -0.89 21.82
CA LEU A 71 -50.77 -1.41 20.95
C LEU A 71 -51.01 -2.87 20.58
N CYS A 72 -51.56 -3.65 21.52
CA CYS A 72 -51.88 -5.07 21.32
C CYS A 72 -53.27 -5.30 20.67
N ALA A 73 -54.03 -4.24 20.39
CA ALA A 73 -55.31 -4.34 19.69
C ALA A 73 -55.10 -4.40 18.17
N PRO A 74 -55.89 -5.20 17.44
CA PRO A 74 -55.81 -5.23 15.98
C PRO A 74 -56.30 -3.90 15.40
N ARG A 75 -55.73 -3.52 14.26
CA ARG A 75 -56.24 -2.42 13.43
C ARG A 75 -57.49 -2.86 12.67
N GLU A 76 -58.14 -1.90 12.01
CA GLU A 76 -59.33 -2.15 11.18
C GLU A 76 -59.09 -3.15 10.04
N ASP A 77 -57.83 -3.26 9.57
CA ASP A 77 -57.40 -4.21 8.53
C ASP A 77 -57.02 -5.61 9.09
N GLY A 78 -57.15 -5.82 10.40
CA GLY A 78 -56.78 -7.06 11.09
C GLY A 78 -55.28 -7.22 11.39
N THR A 79 -54.45 -6.25 11.02
CA THR A 79 -53.00 -6.28 11.32
C THR A 79 -52.69 -5.66 12.68
N TYR A 80 -51.54 -6.01 13.27
CA TYR A 80 -51.11 -5.47 14.57
C TYR A 80 -49.88 -4.56 14.44
N LYS A 81 -49.72 -3.60 15.37
CA LYS A 81 -48.59 -2.66 15.39
C LYS A 81 -47.27 -3.26 15.89
N ILE A 82 -47.36 -4.40 16.56
CA ILE A 82 -46.25 -5.15 17.15
C ILE A 82 -46.40 -6.63 16.74
N PRO A 83 -45.32 -7.42 16.78
CA PRO A 83 -45.32 -8.81 16.34
C PRO A 83 -46.28 -9.69 17.15
N GLN A 84 -46.81 -10.73 16.51
CA GLN A 84 -47.91 -11.54 17.03
C GLN A 84 -47.54 -12.27 18.34
N ASP A 85 -46.29 -12.68 18.51
CA ASP A 85 -45.80 -13.38 19.69
C ASP A 85 -45.77 -12.50 20.95
N VAL A 86 -45.44 -11.22 20.83
CA VAL A 86 -45.55 -10.25 21.94
C VAL A 86 -47.01 -10.07 22.36
N ILE A 87 -47.94 -10.14 21.40
CA ILE A 87 -49.37 -10.04 21.64
C ILE A 87 -49.88 -11.29 22.35
N ASP A 88 -49.40 -12.47 21.94
CA ASP A 88 -49.76 -13.73 22.57
C ASP A 88 -49.23 -13.79 24.01
N THR A 89 -48.00 -13.30 24.25
CA THR A 89 -47.42 -13.12 25.60
C THR A 89 -48.22 -12.12 26.44
N TYR A 90 -48.74 -11.05 25.83
CA TYR A 90 -49.60 -10.07 26.50
C TYR A 90 -50.99 -10.62 26.83
N LYS A 91 -51.55 -11.48 25.97
CA LYS A 91 -52.85 -12.13 26.19
C LYS A 91 -52.77 -13.17 27.29
N ASN A 92 -51.61 -13.81 27.48
CA ASN A 92 -51.40 -14.75 28.57
C ASN A 92 -51.17 -14.00 29.91
N LEU A 93 -52.10 -14.16 30.85
CA LEU A 93 -52.10 -13.46 32.14
C LEU A 93 -50.84 -13.69 32.98
N SER A 94 -50.19 -14.86 32.86
CA SER A 94 -49.00 -15.19 33.67
C SER A 94 -47.72 -14.51 33.15
N SER A 95 -47.63 -14.23 31.85
CA SER A 95 -46.46 -13.61 31.20
C SER A 95 -46.67 -12.14 30.83
N ARG A 96 -47.89 -11.62 31.00
CA ARG A 96 -48.26 -10.25 30.63
C ARG A 96 -47.40 -9.20 31.32
N ASP A 97 -46.96 -9.45 32.54
CA ASP A 97 -46.09 -8.53 33.30
C ASP A 97 -44.71 -8.34 32.64
N GLU A 98 -44.22 -9.29 31.85
CA GLU A 98 -42.96 -9.16 31.11
C GLU A 98 -43.07 -8.13 29.98
N VAL A 99 -44.22 -8.12 29.29
CA VAL A 99 -44.53 -7.12 28.27
C VAL A 99 -44.68 -5.74 28.92
N TYR A 100 -45.26 -5.67 30.12
CA TYR A 100 -45.33 -4.43 30.91
C TYR A 100 -43.97 -3.88 31.28
N ARG A 101 -43.07 -4.70 31.85
CA ARG A 101 -41.72 -4.27 32.19
C ARG A 101 -40.94 -3.82 30.96
N SER A 102 -41.14 -4.49 29.82
CA SER A 102 -40.50 -4.11 28.56
C SER A 102 -41.03 -2.77 28.03
N PHE A 103 -42.32 -2.49 28.25
CA PHE A 103 -42.94 -1.22 27.92
C PHE A 103 -42.47 -0.08 28.84
N GLU A 104 -42.32 -0.36 30.13
CA GLU A 104 -41.75 0.57 31.12
C GLU A 104 -40.29 0.93 30.80
N LYS A 105 -39.47 -0.06 30.40
CA LYS A 105 -38.09 0.15 29.93
C LYS A 105 -37.98 1.01 28.66
N CYS A 106 -39.08 1.24 27.96
CA CYS A 106 -39.16 2.14 26.81
C CYS A 106 -39.75 3.51 27.18
N GLY A 107 -39.72 3.89 28.47
CA GLY A 107 -40.27 5.15 28.96
C GLY A 107 -41.79 5.23 28.86
N CYS A 108 -42.49 4.08 28.76
CA CYS A 108 -43.94 4.01 28.53
C CYS A 108 -44.42 4.73 27.25
N ASP A 109 -43.53 4.90 26.27
CA ASP A 109 -43.83 5.49 24.97
C ASP A 109 -44.24 4.40 23.95
N PRO A 110 -45.48 4.44 23.43
CA PRO A 110 -45.98 3.51 22.42
C PRO A 110 -45.15 3.40 21.14
N VAL A 111 -44.55 4.51 20.70
CA VAL A 111 -43.81 4.61 19.44
C VAL A 111 -42.42 4.00 19.60
N LEU A 112 -41.73 4.34 20.69
CA LEU A 112 -40.42 3.80 21.04
C LEU A 112 -40.49 2.29 21.29
N PHE A 113 -41.53 1.82 21.99
CA PHE A 113 -41.75 0.40 22.23
C PHE A 113 -41.99 -0.38 20.93
N SER A 114 -42.87 0.10 20.05
CA SER A 114 -43.15 -0.54 18.76
C SER A 114 -41.89 -0.58 17.88
N LYS A 115 -41.13 0.51 17.80
CA LYS A 115 -39.85 0.54 17.04
C LYS A 115 -38.83 -0.45 17.60
N ARG A 116 -38.65 -0.50 18.93
CA ARG A 116 -37.63 -1.36 19.56
C ARG A 116 -37.98 -2.83 19.44
N ILE A 117 -39.25 -3.18 19.54
CA ILE A 117 -39.70 -4.57 19.35
C ILE A 117 -39.59 -4.97 17.89
N ASN A 118 -40.07 -4.17 16.94
CA ASN A 118 -39.98 -4.55 15.52
C ASN A 118 -38.52 -4.74 15.05
N ARG A 119 -37.59 -3.92 15.56
CA ARG A 119 -36.14 -4.05 15.30
C ARG A 119 -35.51 -5.35 15.85
N LYS A 120 -36.15 -6.02 16.82
CA LYS A 120 -35.70 -7.33 17.34
C LYS A 120 -36.06 -8.50 16.41
N TYR A 121 -37.05 -8.35 15.53
CA TYR A 121 -37.56 -9.42 14.67
C TYR A 121 -37.11 -9.30 13.20
N GLU A 122 -36.65 -8.12 12.77
CA GLU A 122 -36.07 -7.91 11.44
C GLU A 122 -34.56 -8.15 11.43
N GLU A 123 -34.14 -9.41 11.31
CA GLU A 123 -33.04 -9.84 10.41
C GLU A 123 -32.77 -11.35 10.57
N ILE A 124 -33.43 -12.16 9.75
CA ILE A 124 -32.93 -13.47 9.35
C ILE A 124 -32.68 -13.38 7.84
N ASN A 125 -31.53 -12.84 7.48
CA ASN A 125 -31.12 -12.78 6.08
C ASN A 125 -30.45 -14.11 5.69
N GLU A 126 -31.22 -14.98 5.04
CA GLU A 126 -30.71 -16.19 4.40
C GLU A 126 -30.04 -15.81 3.08
N LYS A 127 -28.70 -15.81 3.04
CA LYS A 127 -27.94 -15.60 1.80
C LYS A 127 -27.33 -16.91 1.33
N THR A 128 -27.79 -17.39 0.17
CA THR A 128 -27.11 -18.46 -0.58
C THR A 128 -26.01 -17.80 -1.41
N VAL A 129 -24.76 -18.21 -1.21
CA VAL A 129 -23.63 -17.70 -1.99
C VAL A 129 -23.09 -18.85 -2.84
N GLU A 130 -23.19 -18.71 -4.16
CA GLU A 130 -22.48 -19.55 -5.14
C GLU A 130 -21.09 -18.94 -5.38
N THR A 131 -20.04 -19.75 -5.25
CA THR A 131 -18.69 -19.33 -5.65
C THR A 131 -18.12 -20.38 -6.60
N GLU A 132 -17.78 -19.95 -7.82
CA GLU A 132 -17.23 -20.80 -8.87
C GLU A 132 -15.69 -20.91 -8.74
N TYR A 133 -15.09 -21.95 -9.35
CA TYR A 133 -13.65 -22.32 -9.43
C TYR A 133 -13.11 -23.33 -8.39
N GLU A 134 -12.78 -24.53 -8.87
CA GLU A 134 -11.93 -25.51 -8.18
C GLU A 134 -10.88 -26.09 -9.16
N PHE A 135 -9.67 -26.37 -8.66
CA PHE A 135 -8.62 -27.06 -9.41
C PHE A 135 -8.73 -28.56 -9.13
N LEU A 136 -8.76 -29.37 -10.19
CA LEU A 136 -8.74 -30.84 -10.13
C LEU A 136 -7.47 -31.37 -10.80
N THR A 137 -6.95 -32.48 -10.28
CA THR A 137 -5.91 -33.29 -10.91
C THR A 137 -6.49 -34.09 -12.08
N GLU A 138 -5.63 -34.64 -12.96
CA GLU A 138 -6.07 -35.44 -14.11
C GLU A 138 -6.86 -36.68 -13.68
N GLN A 139 -6.38 -37.38 -12.66
CA GLN A 139 -7.09 -38.52 -12.06
C GLN A 139 -8.46 -38.10 -11.49
N GLU A 140 -8.56 -36.95 -10.80
CA GLU A 140 -9.84 -36.44 -10.28
C GLU A 140 -10.80 -35.96 -11.40
N MET A 141 -10.29 -35.58 -12.57
CA MET A 141 -11.13 -35.27 -13.74
C MET A 141 -11.64 -36.54 -14.44
N GLU A 142 -10.81 -37.57 -14.55
CA GLU A 142 -11.19 -38.87 -15.10
C GLU A 142 -12.23 -39.57 -14.20
N GLU A 143 -12.03 -39.55 -12.88
CA GLU A 143 -12.99 -40.06 -11.90
C GLU A 143 -14.33 -39.32 -11.95
N LYS A 144 -14.34 -38.06 -12.39
CA LYS A 144 -15.56 -37.24 -12.58
C LYS A 144 -16.12 -37.28 -14.01
N GLY A 145 -15.51 -38.03 -14.92
CA GLY A 145 -16.01 -38.26 -16.29
C GLY A 145 -15.89 -37.06 -17.23
N TRP A 146 -14.91 -36.19 -17.04
CA TRP A 146 -14.75 -34.97 -17.87
C TRP A 146 -13.76 -35.19 -19.02
N SER A 147 -14.17 -34.89 -20.26
CA SER A 147 -13.44 -35.25 -21.49
C SER A 147 -12.87 -34.07 -22.30
N GLU A 148 -13.25 -32.82 -22.02
CA GLU A 148 -12.75 -31.64 -22.74
C GLU A 148 -11.54 -31.00 -22.05
N LYS A 149 -10.40 -30.98 -22.77
CA LYS A 149 -9.14 -30.37 -22.32
C LYS A 149 -9.02 -28.96 -22.88
N SER A 150 -8.95 -27.93 -22.02
CA SER A 150 -8.48 -26.61 -22.42
C SER A 150 -6.97 -26.67 -22.67
N GLU A 151 -6.50 -26.38 -23.88
CA GLU A 151 -5.09 -26.44 -24.29
C GLU A 151 -4.17 -25.55 -23.42
N TYR A 152 -3.69 -26.11 -22.32
CA TYR A 152 -2.52 -25.64 -21.57
C TYR A 152 -1.67 -26.86 -21.18
N CYS A 153 -0.96 -27.42 -22.17
CA CYS A 153 0.24 -28.28 -22.06
C CYS A 153 0.17 -29.55 -21.18
N ASP A 154 0.59 -30.68 -21.76
CA ASP A 154 0.37 -32.08 -21.35
C ASP A 154 0.98 -32.59 -20.03
N GLU A 155 1.26 -31.77 -19.01
CA GLU A 155 1.87 -32.31 -17.77
C GLU A 155 1.37 -31.79 -16.41
N TRP A 156 0.57 -30.72 -16.27
CA TRP A 156 0.13 -30.27 -14.93
C TRP A 156 -1.23 -29.51 -14.91
N MET A 157 -2.02 -29.77 -13.84
CA MET A 157 -3.32 -29.18 -13.42
C MET A 157 -4.02 -28.19 -14.37
N TYR A 158 -5.18 -28.60 -14.87
CA TYR A 158 -6.02 -27.83 -15.79
C TYR A 158 -6.92 -26.83 -15.06
N TRP A 159 -7.20 -25.71 -15.74
CA TRP A 159 -8.37 -24.89 -15.43
C TRP A 159 -9.59 -25.61 -16.00
N VAL A 160 -10.59 -25.90 -15.17
CA VAL A 160 -11.91 -26.28 -15.67
C VAL A 160 -12.89 -25.17 -15.37
N ALA A 161 -13.32 -24.48 -16.42
CA ALA A 161 -14.34 -23.45 -16.37
C ALA A 161 -15.72 -24.05 -16.68
N VAL A 162 -16.26 -24.95 -15.84
CA VAL A 162 -17.67 -25.39 -15.97
C VAL A 162 -18.34 -25.63 -14.61
N LYS A 163 -19.59 -25.13 -14.53
CA LYS A 163 -20.53 -25.10 -13.41
C LYS A 163 -20.78 -26.46 -12.75
N VAL A 164 -20.49 -26.55 -11.45
CA VAL A 164 -21.09 -27.56 -10.57
C VAL A 164 -21.96 -26.84 -9.55
N LYS A 165 -23.26 -27.16 -9.53
CA LYS A 165 -24.21 -26.61 -8.55
C LYS A 165 -24.05 -27.34 -7.23
N GLY A 166 -23.53 -26.64 -6.22
CA GLY A 166 -23.52 -27.08 -4.83
C GLY A 166 -23.97 -25.96 -3.91
N SER A 167 -25.06 -26.17 -3.17
CA SER A 167 -25.57 -25.21 -2.19
C SER A 167 -24.92 -25.44 -0.82
N ASN A 168 -24.35 -24.39 -0.23
CA ASN A 168 -23.85 -24.46 1.15
C ASN A 168 -24.73 -23.59 2.06
N LYS A 169 -25.35 -24.19 3.09
CA LYS A 169 -26.26 -23.51 4.02
C LYS A 169 -25.46 -22.92 5.18
N LYS A 170 -25.34 -21.59 5.26
CA LYS A 170 -24.79 -20.91 6.44
C LYS A 170 -25.85 -20.08 7.13
N THR A 171 -26.23 -20.50 8.32
CA THR A 171 -27.12 -19.76 9.21
C THR A 171 -26.30 -18.74 9.99
N LYS A 172 -26.58 -17.44 9.84
CA LYS A 172 -26.04 -16.40 10.71
C LYS A 172 -27.10 -16.09 11.77
N ARG A 173 -26.90 -16.53 13.02
CA ARG A 173 -27.67 -16.06 14.17
C ARG A 173 -26.98 -14.83 14.75
N HIS A 174 -27.63 -13.69 14.75
CA HIS A 174 -27.30 -12.63 15.69
C HIS A 174 -28.01 -12.95 17.01
N THR A 175 -27.33 -13.63 17.92
CA THR A 175 -27.79 -13.67 19.32
C THR A 175 -27.43 -12.32 19.92
N VAL A 176 -28.38 -11.39 19.96
CA VAL A 176 -28.28 -10.25 20.88
C VAL A 176 -28.47 -10.85 22.27
N ALA A 177 -27.38 -10.96 23.02
CA ALA A 177 -27.41 -11.44 24.39
C ALA A 177 -28.48 -10.68 25.18
N GLU A 178 -29.40 -11.44 25.74
CA GLU A 178 -30.36 -10.97 26.72
C GLU A 178 -29.59 -10.68 28.01
N ILE A 179 -29.34 -9.41 28.27
CA ILE A 179 -29.01 -8.92 29.62
C ILE A 179 -30.33 -8.88 30.40
N LEU A 180 -30.63 -10.01 31.03
CA LEU A 180 -31.27 -10.12 32.33
C LEU A 180 -30.21 -10.86 33.16
N GLU A 181 -29.37 -10.18 33.93
CA GLU A 181 -29.63 -9.80 35.32
C GLU A 181 -28.52 -8.86 35.83
N GLY A 182 -28.90 -7.78 36.53
CA GLY A 182 -28.20 -7.22 37.70
C GLY A 182 -26.95 -6.33 37.54
N GLY A 183 -27.07 -5.05 37.92
CA GLY A 183 -26.01 -4.32 38.62
C GLY A 183 -25.39 -3.10 37.94
N ASP A 184 -26.09 -1.96 38.04
CA ASP A 184 -25.67 -0.57 38.27
C ASP A 184 -24.40 0.05 37.62
N ASP A 185 -24.66 1.24 37.05
CA ASP A 185 -23.82 2.44 36.87
C ASP A 185 -23.33 2.79 35.45
N GLU A 186 -24.14 3.57 34.72
CA GLU A 186 -23.66 4.64 33.81
C GLU A 186 -24.62 5.86 33.84
N PRO A 187 -24.11 7.10 33.74
CA PRO A 187 -24.94 8.28 33.49
C PRO A 187 -25.24 8.49 32.00
N MET A 188 -26.43 9.06 31.78
CA MET A 188 -27.08 9.44 30.51
C MET A 188 -26.24 10.31 29.58
N GLU A 189 -26.24 9.97 28.29
CA GLU A 189 -26.06 10.91 27.16
C GLU A 189 -27.42 11.19 26.49
N ASP A 190 -27.68 12.47 26.23
CA ASP A 190 -28.88 13.04 25.59
C ASP A 190 -28.78 12.94 24.05
N PRO A 191 -29.85 12.60 23.31
CA PRO A 191 -29.81 12.38 21.87
C PRO A 191 -30.58 13.45 21.08
N GLU A 192 -29.91 14.31 20.30
CA GLU A 192 -30.52 14.89 19.09
C GLU A 192 -29.48 15.59 18.18
N LEU A 193 -29.10 14.93 17.08
CA LEU A 193 -29.18 15.45 15.70
C LEU A 193 -28.62 14.41 14.72
N ALA A 194 -29.42 14.08 13.72
CA ALA A 194 -29.25 12.95 12.81
C ALA A 194 -28.89 13.36 11.37
N MET A 195 -28.16 12.45 10.71
CA MET A 195 -28.03 12.18 9.26
C MET A 195 -27.20 13.11 8.35
N ASP A 196 -26.11 12.56 7.79
CA ASP A 196 -25.98 12.24 6.34
C ASP A 196 -24.76 11.33 6.05
N ASP A 197 -24.97 10.27 5.26
CA ASP A 197 -24.04 9.19 4.86
C ASP A 197 -23.18 9.53 3.61
N TYR A 198 -21.93 9.03 3.54
CA TYR A 198 -21.31 8.23 2.44
C TYR A 198 -19.76 8.03 2.60
N PRO A 199 -19.13 6.91 2.13
CA PRO A 199 -17.87 6.37 2.68
C PRO A 199 -16.66 6.23 1.71
N PHE A 200 -15.41 6.28 2.25
CA PHE A 200 -14.23 5.55 1.69
C PHE A 200 -13.02 5.45 2.67
N ALA A 201 -12.54 4.21 2.88
CA ALA A 201 -11.18 3.67 3.12
C ALA A 201 -10.27 3.99 4.36
N LEU A 202 -9.87 2.88 5.00
CA LEU A 202 -8.51 2.46 5.46
C LEU A 202 -7.91 3.03 6.77
N GLU A 203 -7.83 2.11 7.74
CA GLU A 203 -6.90 1.93 8.89
C GLU A 203 -6.84 3.00 10.00
N GLY A 204 -7.71 2.78 10.99
CA GLY A 204 -7.65 3.21 12.38
C GLY A 204 -8.93 2.70 13.07
N ASP A 205 -8.83 1.81 14.04
CA ASP A 205 -9.96 1.13 14.70
C ASP A 205 -11.04 2.08 15.25
N GLY A 206 -12.31 1.79 14.92
CA GLY A 206 -13.52 2.44 15.44
C GLY A 206 -14.77 1.95 14.69
N ASN A 207 -15.63 1.19 15.37
CA ASN A 207 -16.74 0.39 14.83
C ASN A 207 -18.10 1.12 14.94
N LYS A 208 -18.91 1.18 13.87
CA LYS A 208 -20.39 0.91 13.81
C LYS A 208 -20.95 1.13 12.37
N GLY A 209 -21.94 0.32 11.99
CA GLY A 209 -22.52 0.13 10.63
C GLY A 209 -23.26 1.34 10.04
N GLY A 210 -23.69 1.40 8.78
CA GLY A 210 -24.05 0.43 7.74
C GLY A 210 -25.33 0.98 7.08
N ASP A 211 -25.34 1.33 5.78
CA ASP A 211 -26.14 0.60 4.77
C ASP A 211 -25.59 0.83 3.33
N GLU A 212 -25.63 -0.22 2.51
CA GLU A 212 -25.15 -0.28 1.12
C GLU A 212 -26.33 -0.50 0.15
N SER A 213 -26.27 0.10 -1.04
CA SER A 213 -26.97 -0.43 -2.21
C SER A 213 -25.92 -1.07 -3.15
N GLU A 214 -26.03 -2.39 -3.32
CA GLU A 214 -25.16 -3.28 -4.08
C GLU A 214 -25.14 -2.98 -5.60
N ASP A 215 -23.96 -3.09 -6.22
CA ASP A 215 -23.84 -3.56 -7.61
C ASP A 215 -22.51 -4.33 -7.78
N ASP A 216 -22.64 -5.61 -8.15
CA ASP A 216 -21.58 -6.61 -8.29
C ASP A 216 -20.68 -6.29 -9.50
N SER A 217 -19.34 -6.37 -9.38
CA SER A 217 -18.48 -6.35 -10.58
C SER A 217 -17.24 -7.24 -10.49
N SER A 218 -17.16 -8.14 -11.46
CA SER A 218 -15.97 -8.83 -11.94
C SER A 218 -14.99 -7.85 -12.61
N ASP A 219 -13.73 -8.30 -12.78
CA ASP A 219 -12.63 -7.57 -13.45
C ASP A 219 -13.01 -7.08 -14.88
N ASP A 220 -13.88 -7.82 -15.59
CA ASP A 220 -14.39 -7.46 -16.92
C ASP A 220 -15.33 -6.24 -16.90
N GLY A 221 -15.99 -5.96 -15.77
CA GLY A 221 -16.94 -4.87 -15.61
C GLY A 221 -16.27 -3.49 -15.53
N GLU A 222 -15.07 -3.40 -14.94
CA GLU A 222 -14.33 -2.13 -14.85
C GLU A 222 -13.71 -1.74 -16.20
N GLU A 223 -13.20 -2.73 -16.96
CA GLU A 223 -12.70 -2.51 -18.32
C GLU A 223 -13.83 -2.15 -19.29
N ALA A 224 -14.94 -2.89 -19.27
CA ALA A 224 -16.13 -2.54 -20.04
C ALA A 224 -16.66 -1.15 -19.65
N GLY A 225 -16.68 -0.81 -18.36
CA GLY A 225 -17.07 0.51 -17.87
C GLY A 225 -16.15 1.64 -18.33
N ARG A 226 -14.83 1.40 -18.40
CA ARG A 226 -13.85 2.34 -18.96
C ARG A 226 -14.04 2.52 -20.47
N ILE A 227 -14.25 1.43 -21.19
CA ILE A 227 -14.50 1.43 -22.63
C ILE A 227 -15.80 2.19 -22.95
N LEU A 228 -16.87 1.96 -22.18
CA LEU A 228 -18.15 2.64 -22.35
C LEU A 228 -18.05 4.15 -22.13
N LYS A 229 -17.27 4.58 -21.13
CA LYS A 229 -16.95 6.00 -20.94
C LYS A 229 -16.15 6.57 -22.12
N LYS A 230 -15.25 5.79 -22.70
CA LYS A 230 -14.45 6.20 -23.87
C LYS A 230 -15.28 6.30 -25.15
N VAL A 231 -16.22 5.37 -25.38
CA VAL A 231 -17.15 5.43 -26.53
C VAL A 231 -18.31 6.39 -26.32
N MET A 232 -18.41 7.04 -25.15
CA MET A 232 -19.50 7.92 -24.76
C MET A 232 -20.88 7.24 -24.92
N PHE A 233 -20.97 5.96 -24.55
CA PHE A 233 -22.23 5.24 -24.62
C PHE A 233 -23.20 5.83 -23.58
N PRO A 234 -24.41 6.27 -23.97
CA PRO A 234 -25.31 7.00 -23.07
C PRO A 234 -25.85 6.09 -21.96
N ASP A 235 -26.00 6.65 -20.75
CA ASP A 235 -26.67 5.96 -19.65
C ASP A 235 -28.17 5.84 -19.95
N VAL A 236 -28.70 4.63 -19.82
CA VAL A 236 -30.12 4.37 -20.04
C VAL A 236 -30.90 4.91 -18.83
N GLY A 237 -31.47 6.11 -18.97
CA GLY A 237 -32.32 6.71 -17.93
C GLY A 237 -33.61 5.93 -17.68
N LYS A 238 -34.48 6.44 -16.79
CA LYS A 238 -35.70 5.72 -16.35
C LYS A 238 -36.67 5.38 -17.50
N LYS A 239 -36.60 6.04 -18.66
CA LYS A 239 -37.43 5.76 -19.86
C LYS A 239 -36.56 5.42 -21.09
N PRO A 240 -36.60 4.18 -21.61
CA PRO A 240 -35.78 3.73 -22.75
C PRO A 240 -35.94 4.56 -24.04
N GLN A 241 -37.14 5.07 -24.29
CA GLN A 241 -37.45 5.86 -25.49
C GLN A 241 -36.63 7.16 -25.59
N ASP A 242 -36.27 7.77 -24.45
CA ASP A 242 -35.54 9.05 -24.41
C ASP A 242 -34.05 8.85 -24.76
N SER A 243 -33.53 7.62 -24.61
CA SER A 243 -32.14 7.27 -24.90
C SER A 243 -31.92 6.67 -26.29
N CYS A 244 -32.99 6.32 -27.03
CA CYS A 244 -32.88 5.55 -28.26
C CYS A 244 -32.06 6.27 -29.34
N MET A 245 -32.35 7.54 -29.59
CA MET A 245 -31.63 8.35 -30.59
C MET A 245 -30.14 8.54 -30.24
N ALA A 246 -29.82 8.64 -28.95
CA ALA A 246 -28.44 8.77 -28.50
C ALA A 246 -27.65 7.46 -28.69
N VAL A 247 -28.28 6.30 -28.43
CA VAL A 247 -27.68 4.98 -28.68
C VAL A 247 -27.49 4.76 -30.18
N THR A 248 -28.49 5.04 -31.01
CA THR A 248 -28.39 4.94 -32.48
C THR A 248 -27.23 5.79 -33.02
N SER A 249 -27.12 7.06 -32.58
CA SER A 249 -26.00 7.94 -32.99
C SER A 249 -24.63 7.43 -32.54
N CYS A 250 -24.55 6.78 -31.38
CA CYS A 250 -23.32 6.15 -30.89
C CYS A 250 -22.89 4.97 -31.79
N LEU A 251 -23.84 4.09 -32.16
CA LEU A 251 -23.58 2.94 -33.04
C LEU A 251 -23.11 3.40 -34.43
N GLN A 252 -23.77 4.41 -35.02
CA GLN A 252 -23.39 5.02 -36.30
C GLN A 252 -21.95 5.53 -36.29
N LYS A 253 -21.59 6.34 -35.29
CA LYS A 253 -20.23 6.89 -35.16
C LYS A 253 -19.19 5.79 -35.00
N ARG A 254 -19.55 4.69 -34.34
CA ARG A 254 -18.65 3.54 -34.15
C ARG A 254 -18.44 2.77 -35.45
N ALA A 255 -19.50 2.49 -36.19
CA ALA A 255 -19.43 1.87 -37.50
C ALA A 255 -18.57 2.72 -38.46
N GLN A 256 -18.79 4.03 -38.49
CA GLN A 256 -18.00 4.97 -39.30
C GLN A 256 -16.50 4.97 -38.94
N LYS A 257 -16.12 4.77 -37.67
CA LYS A 257 -14.71 4.67 -37.26
C LYS A 257 -14.05 3.35 -37.64
N LEU A 258 -14.82 2.28 -37.75
CA LEU A 258 -14.32 0.96 -38.12
C LEU A 258 -14.18 0.79 -39.65
N GLN A 259 -14.94 1.56 -40.43
CA GLN A 259 -14.90 1.47 -41.90
C GLN A 259 -13.49 1.74 -42.49
N PRO A 260 -12.73 2.78 -42.09
CA PRO A 260 -11.38 2.99 -42.59
C PRO A 260 -10.40 1.86 -42.24
N VAL A 261 -10.63 1.16 -41.13
CA VAL A 261 -9.83 -0.01 -40.73
C VAL A 261 -10.15 -1.20 -41.64
N MET A 262 -11.43 -1.39 -41.98
CA MET A 262 -11.85 -2.39 -42.96
C MET A 262 -11.23 -2.10 -44.34
N ASP A 263 -11.34 -0.86 -44.81
CA ASP A 263 -10.80 -0.44 -46.11
C ASP A 263 -9.27 -0.65 -46.17
N LYS A 264 -8.56 -0.35 -45.07
CA LYS A 264 -7.13 -0.63 -44.95
C LYS A 264 -6.83 -2.13 -45.00
N LEU A 265 -7.62 -2.97 -44.34
CA LEU A 265 -7.47 -4.43 -44.42
C LEU A 265 -7.78 -4.97 -45.82
N ASP A 266 -8.73 -4.38 -46.55
CA ASP A 266 -9.02 -4.71 -47.94
C ASP A 266 -7.84 -4.39 -48.86
N THR A 267 -7.17 -3.25 -48.65
CA THR A 267 -5.95 -2.90 -49.41
C THR A 267 -4.74 -3.80 -49.09
N LEU A 268 -4.68 -4.37 -47.87
CA LEU A 268 -3.60 -5.27 -47.47
C LEU A 268 -3.83 -6.72 -47.91
N ALA A 269 -5.07 -7.12 -48.13
CA ALA A 269 -5.44 -8.48 -48.54
C ALA A 269 -5.11 -8.79 -50.02
N SER A 270 -4.76 -7.79 -50.83
CA SER A 270 -4.27 -8.00 -52.21
C SER A 270 -2.80 -8.45 -52.28
N ALA A 271 -2.08 -8.46 -51.16
CA ALA A 271 -0.77 -9.10 -51.02
C ALA A 271 -0.96 -10.40 -50.24
N ASP A 272 -0.32 -11.50 -50.67
CA ASP A 272 -0.41 -12.84 -50.07
C ASP A 272 -0.01 -12.85 -48.58
N ILE A 273 -0.94 -12.50 -47.70
CA ILE A 273 -0.71 -12.34 -46.26
C ILE A 273 -1.65 -13.25 -45.48
N THR A 274 -1.01 -14.23 -44.83
CA THR A 274 -1.41 -15.14 -43.73
C THR A 274 -2.88 -15.22 -43.26
N THR A 275 -3.33 -16.46 -43.02
CA THR A 275 -4.64 -16.91 -42.46
C THR A 275 -5.15 -16.11 -41.24
N SER A 276 -4.24 -15.50 -40.46
CA SER A 276 -4.59 -14.71 -39.26
C SER A 276 -5.23 -13.36 -39.60
N LEU A 277 -4.81 -12.69 -40.67
CA LEU A 277 -5.42 -11.42 -41.10
C LEU A 277 -6.84 -11.65 -41.66
N GLY A 278 -7.05 -12.76 -42.37
CA GLY A 278 -8.37 -13.17 -42.84
C GLY A 278 -9.37 -13.39 -41.70
N LYS A 279 -8.97 -14.05 -40.60
CA LYS A 279 -9.82 -14.22 -39.41
C LYS A 279 -10.19 -12.90 -38.75
N TYR A 280 -9.25 -11.96 -38.68
CA TYR A 280 -9.49 -10.64 -38.07
C TYR A 280 -10.45 -9.80 -38.92
N LYS A 281 -10.28 -9.82 -40.26
CA LYS A 281 -11.18 -9.18 -41.22
C LYS A 281 -12.60 -9.73 -41.10
N GLU A 282 -12.75 -11.05 -41.02
CA GLU A 282 -14.06 -11.69 -40.89
C GLU A 282 -14.76 -11.30 -39.57
N SER A 283 -14.02 -11.31 -38.46
CA SER A 283 -14.55 -10.82 -37.16
C SER A 283 -15.00 -9.36 -37.22
N LEU A 284 -14.24 -8.49 -37.89
CA LEU A 284 -14.60 -7.08 -38.04
C LEU A 284 -15.86 -6.91 -38.91
N LYS A 285 -16.02 -7.72 -39.98
CA LYS A 285 -17.21 -7.71 -40.83
C LYS A 285 -18.46 -8.11 -40.05
N ILE A 286 -18.35 -9.16 -39.25
CA ILE A 286 -19.45 -9.65 -38.40
C ILE A 286 -19.88 -8.56 -37.40
N VAL A 287 -18.92 -7.85 -36.79
CA VAL A 287 -19.23 -6.77 -35.84
C VAL A 287 -19.90 -5.59 -36.53
N LEU A 288 -19.42 -5.16 -37.70
CA LEU A 288 -20.03 -4.08 -38.47
C LEU A 288 -21.47 -4.41 -38.90
N ALA A 289 -21.71 -5.61 -39.44
CA ALA A 289 -23.04 -6.05 -39.84
C ALA A 289 -24.03 -6.01 -38.67
N LYS A 290 -23.61 -6.50 -37.49
CA LYS A 290 -24.44 -6.50 -36.29
C LYS A 290 -24.72 -5.11 -35.72
N LEU A 291 -23.75 -4.19 -35.82
CA LEU A 291 -23.97 -2.80 -35.40
C LEU A 291 -25.04 -2.14 -36.29
N SER A 292 -24.98 -2.36 -37.61
CA SER A 292 -25.98 -1.86 -38.57
C SER A 292 -27.37 -2.45 -38.31
N GLU A 293 -27.47 -3.77 -38.11
CA GLU A 293 -28.75 -4.43 -37.83
C GLU A 293 -29.40 -3.91 -36.54
N LEU A 294 -28.60 -3.69 -35.49
CA LEU A 294 -29.07 -3.12 -34.23
C LEU A 294 -29.55 -1.68 -34.39
N GLU A 295 -28.85 -0.89 -35.20
CA GLU A 295 -29.23 0.47 -35.53
C GLU A 295 -30.59 0.54 -36.25
N ASP A 296 -30.77 -0.28 -37.28
CA ASP A 296 -32.02 -0.36 -38.07
C ASP A 296 -33.19 -0.82 -37.20
N THR A 297 -32.96 -1.81 -36.34
CA THR A 297 -33.97 -2.35 -35.43
C THR A 297 -34.39 -1.31 -34.39
N LEU A 298 -33.43 -0.61 -33.77
CA LEU A 298 -33.71 0.46 -32.80
C LEU A 298 -34.46 1.62 -33.46
N THR A 299 -34.07 2.00 -34.68
CA THR A 299 -34.72 3.08 -35.43
C THR A 299 -36.16 2.71 -35.79
N THR A 300 -36.39 1.48 -36.26
CA THR A 300 -37.73 0.98 -36.62
C THR A 300 -38.67 0.95 -35.41
N ILE A 301 -38.20 0.42 -34.26
CA ILE A 301 -39.01 0.37 -33.03
C ILE A 301 -39.31 1.78 -32.53
N TYR A 302 -38.33 2.69 -32.60
CA TYR A 302 -38.52 4.07 -32.21
C TYR A 302 -39.55 4.78 -33.09
N SER A 303 -39.43 4.70 -34.43
CA SER A 303 -40.37 5.30 -35.37
C SER A 303 -41.80 4.79 -35.19
N ASN A 304 -41.98 3.47 -35.02
CA ASN A 304 -43.29 2.87 -34.77
C ASN A 304 -43.87 3.30 -33.41
N GLY A 305 -43.04 3.34 -32.36
CA GLY A 305 -43.45 3.76 -31.02
C GLY A 305 -43.78 5.25 -30.91
N VAL A 306 -43.15 6.11 -31.72
CA VAL A 306 -43.52 7.54 -31.82
C VAL A 306 -44.88 7.71 -32.50
N ALA A 307 -45.20 6.90 -33.50
CA ALA A 307 -46.47 6.99 -34.22
C ALA A 307 -47.67 6.43 -33.43
N VAL A 308 -47.49 5.34 -32.69
CA VAL A 308 -48.59 4.55 -32.07
C VAL A 308 -48.53 4.53 -30.53
N GLY A 309 -47.47 5.08 -29.94
CA GLY A 309 -47.18 4.97 -28.50
C GLY A 309 -46.39 3.70 -28.17
N PHE A 310 -45.49 3.78 -27.19
CA PHE A 310 -44.69 2.63 -26.75
C PHE A 310 -45.47 1.71 -25.81
N SER A 311 -45.72 0.47 -26.23
CA SER A 311 -46.30 -0.54 -25.35
C SER A 311 -45.29 -0.99 -24.28
N LYS A 312 -45.76 -1.65 -23.20
CA LYS A 312 -44.86 -2.27 -22.21
C LYS A 312 -43.94 -3.32 -22.83
N GLU A 313 -44.40 -4.00 -23.88
CA GLU A 313 -43.62 -4.98 -24.64
C GLU A 313 -42.49 -4.29 -25.42
N ASP A 314 -42.77 -3.14 -26.04
CA ASP A 314 -41.76 -2.36 -26.77
C ASP A 314 -40.69 -1.80 -25.83
N GLN A 315 -41.07 -1.36 -24.62
CA GLN A 315 -40.13 -0.92 -23.60
C GLN A 315 -39.21 -2.05 -23.12
N LYS A 316 -39.72 -3.27 -23.00
CA LYS A 316 -38.93 -4.45 -22.64
C LYS A 316 -37.96 -4.83 -23.78
N LYS A 317 -38.43 -4.78 -25.03
CA LYS A 317 -37.60 -5.02 -26.23
C LYS A 317 -36.48 -3.99 -26.37
N LEU A 318 -36.77 -2.70 -26.17
CA LEU A 318 -35.76 -1.63 -26.21
C LEU A 318 -34.67 -1.84 -25.16
N ARG A 319 -35.00 -2.24 -23.93
CA ARG A 319 -34.00 -2.53 -22.88
C ARG A 319 -33.07 -3.69 -23.26
N ALA A 320 -33.61 -4.76 -23.84
CA ALA A 320 -32.82 -5.90 -24.31
C ALA A 320 -31.89 -5.51 -25.48
N LEU A 321 -32.38 -4.70 -26.42
CA LEU A 321 -31.59 -4.19 -27.54
C LEU A 321 -30.47 -3.25 -27.08
N PHE A 322 -30.73 -2.38 -26.10
CA PHE A 322 -29.68 -1.51 -25.53
C PHE A 322 -28.57 -2.29 -24.86
N GLN A 323 -28.89 -3.36 -24.13
CA GLN A 323 -27.85 -4.19 -23.53
C GLN A 323 -27.00 -4.90 -24.59
N THR A 324 -27.63 -5.32 -25.68
CA THR A 324 -26.92 -5.93 -26.82
C THR A 324 -26.04 -4.91 -27.55
N ALA A 325 -26.56 -3.70 -27.78
CA ALA A 325 -25.82 -2.58 -28.36
C ALA A 325 -24.62 -2.18 -27.49
N LYS A 326 -24.78 -2.17 -26.17
CA LYS A 326 -23.72 -1.90 -25.20
C LYS A 326 -22.56 -2.90 -25.34
N THR A 327 -22.86 -4.19 -25.38
CA THR A 327 -21.84 -5.24 -25.55
C THR A 327 -21.12 -5.12 -26.89
N ARG A 328 -21.85 -4.87 -27.99
CA ARG A 328 -21.25 -4.74 -29.32
C ARG A 328 -20.40 -3.47 -29.49
N ALA A 329 -20.78 -2.38 -28.85
CA ALA A 329 -19.97 -1.16 -28.84
C ALA A 329 -18.62 -1.36 -28.12
N VAL A 330 -18.62 -2.13 -27.01
CA VAL A 330 -17.39 -2.49 -26.29
C VAL A 330 -16.48 -3.37 -27.16
N GLU A 331 -17.04 -4.43 -27.74
CA GLU A 331 -16.31 -5.33 -28.65
C GLU A 331 -15.69 -4.55 -29.83
N ALA A 332 -16.45 -3.64 -30.43
CA ALA A 332 -15.99 -2.77 -31.51
C ALA A 332 -14.82 -1.86 -31.08
N GLU A 333 -14.83 -1.28 -29.87
CA GLU A 333 -13.72 -0.46 -29.36
C GLU A 333 -12.47 -1.29 -29.13
N MET A 334 -12.59 -2.48 -28.53
CA MET A 334 -11.44 -3.37 -28.32
C MET A 334 -10.76 -3.78 -29.62
N ILE A 335 -11.56 -4.05 -30.67
CA ILE A 335 -11.03 -4.38 -32.00
C ILE A 335 -10.25 -3.19 -32.57
N PHE A 336 -10.78 -1.97 -32.46
CA PHE A 336 -10.11 -0.77 -32.96
C PHE A 336 -8.86 -0.39 -32.21
N GLU A 337 -8.84 -0.50 -30.88
CA GLU A 337 -7.63 -0.22 -30.08
C GLU A 337 -6.47 -1.14 -30.50
N ARG A 338 -6.77 -2.44 -30.74
CA ARG A 338 -5.80 -3.38 -31.29
C ARG A 338 -5.32 -3.01 -32.70
N SER A 339 -6.12 -2.24 -33.45
CA SER A 339 -5.77 -1.78 -34.80
C SER A 339 -5.00 -0.46 -34.86
N SER A 340 -5.15 0.39 -33.83
CA SER A 340 -4.58 1.75 -33.77
C SER A 340 -3.15 1.83 -33.24
N ASP A 341 -2.61 0.75 -32.68
CA ASP A 341 -1.16 0.65 -32.42
C ASP A 341 -0.43 0.55 -33.76
N GLU A 342 0.02 1.70 -34.29
CA GLU A 342 0.75 1.83 -35.58
C GLU A 342 1.96 0.89 -35.69
N ASP A 343 2.50 0.45 -34.55
CA ASP A 343 3.64 -0.46 -34.42
C ASP A 343 3.29 -1.94 -34.74
N THR A 344 2.00 -2.32 -34.73
CA THR A 344 1.58 -3.73 -34.87
C THR A 344 1.51 -4.18 -36.33
N PHE A 345 0.98 -3.34 -37.21
CA PHE A 345 0.88 -3.64 -38.65
C PHE A 345 2.17 -3.32 -39.41
N GLY A 346 2.90 -2.27 -39.02
CA GLY A 346 4.21 -1.93 -39.59
C GLY A 346 5.26 -3.01 -39.34
N ARG A 347 5.28 -3.60 -38.14
CA ARG A 347 6.18 -4.72 -37.81
C ARG A 347 5.80 -6.00 -38.56
N ALA A 348 4.52 -6.32 -38.70
CA ALA A 348 4.10 -7.53 -39.43
C ALA A 348 4.48 -7.47 -40.91
N ALA A 349 4.37 -6.30 -41.55
CA ALA A 349 4.84 -6.08 -42.92
C ALA A 349 6.37 -6.18 -43.03
N GLN A 350 7.12 -5.59 -42.08
CA GLN A 350 8.59 -5.74 -41.98
C GLN A 350 9.03 -7.19 -41.73
N TYR A 351 8.27 -7.95 -40.93
CA TYR A 351 8.56 -9.37 -40.66
C TYR A 351 8.22 -10.26 -41.87
N ALA A 352 7.22 -9.92 -42.68
CA ALA A 352 6.91 -10.64 -43.91
C ALA A 352 7.96 -10.37 -45.01
N GLU A 353 8.47 -9.14 -45.10
CA GLU A 353 9.54 -8.75 -46.01
C GLU A 353 10.91 -9.37 -45.62
N MET A 354 11.18 -9.53 -44.31
CA MET A 354 12.39 -10.19 -43.81
C MET A 354 12.37 -11.73 -43.88
N LEU A 355 11.19 -12.36 -44.03
CA LEU A 355 11.05 -13.82 -44.08
C LEU A 355 10.95 -14.38 -45.50
N GLY A 356 11.21 -13.56 -46.52
CA GLY A 356 11.42 -14.02 -47.89
C GLY A 356 12.73 -14.80 -48.02
N GLU A 357 12.57 -16.10 -48.29
CA GLU A 357 13.56 -17.09 -48.78
C GLU A 357 14.49 -17.78 -47.75
N GLY A 358 14.23 -19.09 -47.55
CA GLY A 358 15.15 -20.11 -47.00
C GLY A 358 15.35 -20.05 -45.48
N VAL A 359 15.10 -21.09 -44.68
CA VAL A 359 15.81 -22.37 -44.57
C VAL A 359 14.96 -23.19 -43.57
N GLY A 360 14.44 -24.37 -43.89
CA GLY A 360 15.19 -25.62 -44.00
C GLY A 360 15.15 -26.38 -42.66
N VAL A 361 14.37 -27.45 -42.62
CA VAL A 361 14.30 -28.46 -41.54
C VAL A 361 15.69 -29.07 -41.29
N LEU A 362 15.93 -29.52 -40.03
CA LEU A 362 16.98 -30.40 -39.46
C LEU A 362 17.69 -29.67 -38.30
N GLY A 363 17.94 -30.22 -37.12
CA GLY A 363 17.79 -31.56 -36.56
C GLY A 363 18.30 -31.51 -35.10
N SER A 364 18.06 -32.60 -34.36
CA SER A 364 18.56 -32.86 -33.00
C SER A 364 20.04 -32.49 -32.80
N GLY A 365 20.34 -31.71 -31.76
CA GLY A 365 21.71 -31.40 -31.36
C GLY A 365 21.80 -30.99 -29.89
N GLU A 366 22.55 -31.78 -29.12
CA GLU A 366 22.86 -31.58 -27.70
C GLU A 366 23.40 -30.17 -27.43
N ALA A 367 22.74 -29.43 -26.53
CA ALA A 367 23.20 -28.13 -26.07
C ALA A 367 24.39 -28.30 -25.12
N SER A 368 25.58 -28.20 -25.71
CA SER A 368 26.90 -28.27 -25.10
C SER A 368 27.11 -27.28 -23.93
N ALA A 369 27.73 -27.80 -22.88
CA ALA A 369 28.22 -27.18 -21.64
C ALA A 369 29.25 -26.04 -21.80
N LYS A 370 29.00 -25.06 -22.68
CA LYS A 370 29.93 -23.94 -22.98
C LYS A 370 29.61 -22.63 -22.26
N ASP A 371 28.37 -22.37 -21.87
CA ASP A 371 28.01 -21.11 -21.21
C ASP A 371 28.37 -21.04 -19.72
N THR A 372 28.46 -22.17 -19.05
CA THR A 372 28.97 -22.22 -17.66
C THR A 372 30.50 -22.07 -17.63
N LYS A 373 31.21 -22.39 -18.73
CA LYS A 373 32.67 -22.36 -18.79
C LYS A 373 33.26 -20.96 -18.92
N ARG A 374 32.51 -19.95 -19.40
CA ARG A 374 33.03 -18.57 -19.51
C ARG A 374 33.12 -17.85 -18.16
N CYS A 375 32.20 -18.15 -17.23
CA CYS A 375 32.31 -17.70 -15.83
C CYS A 375 33.19 -18.62 -14.97
N ILE A 376 33.28 -19.92 -15.28
CA ILE A 376 34.09 -20.89 -14.50
C ILE A 376 35.59 -20.84 -14.84
N ARG A 377 36.00 -20.48 -16.08
CA ARG A 377 37.44 -20.41 -16.43
C ARG A 377 38.20 -19.23 -15.82
N GLN A 378 37.52 -18.23 -15.27
CA GLN A 378 38.17 -17.10 -14.58
C GLN A 378 38.27 -17.28 -13.07
N MET A 379 37.72 -18.37 -12.51
CA MET A 379 37.81 -18.68 -11.07
C MET A 379 38.99 -19.60 -10.71
N GLN A 380 39.89 -19.89 -11.66
CA GLN A 380 41.09 -20.71 -11.44
C GLN A 380 42.32 -19.84 -11.12
N HIS A 381 42.23 -19.06 -10.04
CA HIS A 381 43.40 -18.66 -9.28
C HIS A 381 43.12 -18.92 -7.79
N PRO A 382 43.47 -20.11 -7.29
CA PRO A 382 43.57 -20.33 -5.86
C PRO A 382 44.89 -19.70 -5.43
N ASN A 383 44.84 -18.56 -4.74
CA ASN A 383 45.84 -18.01 -3.81
C ASN A 383 45.81 -16.48 -3.85
N GLU A 384 44.86 -15.88 -3.12
CA GLU A 384 45.06 -14.59 -2.44
C GLU A 384 43.98 -14.46 -1.35
N PRO A 385 44.27 -14.88 -0.11
CA PRO A 385 43.30 -14.90 1.00
C PRO A 385 42.92 -13.52 1.56
N GLU A 386 43.73 -12.48 1.33
CA GLU A 386 43.63 -11.22 2.09
C GLU A 386 42.56 -10.23 1.57
N GLN A 387 42.23 -10.22 0.27
CA GLN A 387 41.33 -9.20 -0.29
C GLN A 387 39.82 -9.42 -0.02
N LYS A 388 39.42 -10.59 0.50
CA LYS A 388 38.00 -11.01 0.56
C LYS A 388 37.19 -10.46 1.74
N ARG A 389 37.80 -9.65 2.62
CA ARG A 389 37.28 -9.35 3.98
C ARG A 389 37.06 -7.85 4.24
N GLN A 390 36.40 -7.14 3.34
CA GLN A 390 36.39 -5.67 3.39
C GLN A 390 35.32 -5.03 4.31
N THR A 391 34.11 -5.59 4.42
CA THR A 391 32.99 -4.92 5.16
C THR A 391 32.43 -5.72 6.35
N HIS A 392 32.53 -7.04 6.33
CA HIS A 392 32.11 -7.94 7.42
C HIS A 392 33.06 -9.13 7.51
N SER A 393 34.32 -8.84 7.81
CA SER A 393 35.41 -9.82 7.88
C SER A 393 35.16 -10.96 8.88
N SER A 394 34.38 -10.69 9.93
CA SER A 394 34.00 -11.64 10.99
C SER A 394 32.90 -12.64 10.60
N HIS A 395 32.35 -12.56 9.38
CA HIS A 395 31.29 -13.50 8.98
C HIS A 395 31.85 -14.94 8.89
N PRO A 396 31.20 -15.94 9.53
CA PRO A 396 31.67 -17.33 9.54
C PRO A 396 31.84 -18.00 8.16
N VAL A 397 31.32 -17.39 7.09
CA VAL A 397 31.45 -17.90 5.72
C VAL A 397 32.92 -17.92 5.27
N PHE A 398 33.73 -16.99 5.79
CA PHE A 398 35.14 -16.86 5.40
C PHE A 398 36.08 -17.81 6.14
N ASP A 399 35.68 -18.33 7.29
CA ASP A 399 36.51 -19.22 8.10
C ASP A 399 36.28 -20.70 7.78
N ARG A 400 35.15 -21.02 7.12
CA ARG A 400 34.73 -22.39 6.83
C ARG A 400 35.38 -23.01 5.57
N GLY A 401 36.08 -22.21 4.76
CA GLY A 401 36.65 -22.69 3.51
C GLY A 401 35.60 -23.10 2.47
N LEU A 402 34.39 -22.54 2.53
CA LEU A 402 33.34 -22.79 1.54
C LEU A 402 33.74 -22.24 0.16
N ASP A 403 33.33 -22.92 -0.92
CA ASP A 403 33.43 -22.39 -2.27
C ASP A 403 32.41 -21.26 -2.48
N LEU A 404 32.88 -20.02 -2.35
CA LEU A 404 32.10 -18.80 -2.55
C LEU A 404 31.48 -18.71 -3.95
N GLY A 405 32.00 -19.43 -4.96
CA GLY A 405 31.38 -19.52 -6.29
C GLY A 405 30.09 -20.34 -6.30
N THR A 406 29.79 -21.07 -5.22
CA THR A 406 28.57 -21.86 -5.01
C THR A 406 27.79 -21.47 -3.76
N THR A 407 28.30 -20.55 -2.95
CA THR A 407 27.61 -20.02 -1.78
C THR A 407 26.65 -18.92 -2.19
N ILE A 408 25.36 -19.11 -1.94
CA ILE A 408 24.29 -18.16 -2.30
C ILE A 408 24.03 -17.22 -1.11
N PRO A 409 24.20 -15.89 -1.27
CA PRO A 409 23.77 -14.95 -0.24
C PRO A 409 22.25 -14.85 -0.22
N LEU A 410 21.66 -15.01 0.96
CA LEU A 410 20.22 -14.94 1.21
C LEU A 410 19.90 -13.86 2.24
N ALA A 411 18.81 -13.15 2.00
CA ALA A 411 18.17 -12.26 2.94
C ALA A 411 16.78 -12.80 3.30
N PHE A 412 16.45 -12.77 4.58
CA PHE A 412 15.11 -13.06 5.08
C PHE A 412 14.24 -11.80 5.02
N TYR A 413 12.99 -11.96 4.60
CA TYR A 413 11.99 -10.90 4.57
C TYR A 413 10.68 -11.36 5.19
N SER A 414 10.08 -10.51 6.02
CA SER A 414 8.76 -10.73 6.60
C SER A 414 7.96 -9.44 6.63
N ASP A 415 6.67 -9.55 6.35
CA ASP A 415 5.71 -8.45 6.44
C ASP A 415 4.30 -8.97 6.71
N GLU A 416 3.39 -8.04 7.02
CA GLU A 416 1.96 -8.31 7.12
C GLU A 416 1.15 -7.46 6.14
N GLY A 417 0.14 -8.08 5.54
CA GLY A 417 -0.82 -7.36 4.70
C GLY A 417 -2.24 -7.80 4.97
N LYS A 418 -3.19 -7.20 4.24
CA LYS A 418 -4.62 -7.46 4.45
C LYS A 418 -5.03 -8.86 3.98
N GLY A 419 -5.54 -9.67 4.90
CA GLY A 419 -6.10 -10.99 4.67
C GLY A 419 -7.64 -11.03 4.70
N PRO A 420 -8.22 -12.25 4.66
CA PRO A 420 -9.66 -12.44 4.70
C PRO A 420 -10.30 -11.91 5.97
N LYS A 421 -11.59 -11.55 5.88
CA LYS A 421 -12.40 -11.06 7.02
C LYS A 421 -11.79 -9.84 7.73
N ARG A 422 -11.02 -9.01 7.01
CA ARG A 422 -10.31 -7.84 7.55
C ARG A 422 -9.21 -8.19 8.58
N GLY A 423 -8.84 -9.48 8.71
CA GLY A 423 -7.66 -9.88 9.49
C GLY A 423 -6.37 -9.69 8.71
N ASN A 424 -5.23 -9.67 9.40
CA ASN A 424 -3.92 -9.60 8.76
C ASN A 424 -3.48 -10.98 8.25
N PHE A 425 -2.55 -10.97 7.30
CA PHE A 425 -1.91 -12.16 6.75
C PHE A 425 -0.40 -11.92 6.71
N VAL A 426 0.34 -12.61 7.58
CA VAL A 426 1.80 -12.58 7.61
C VAL A 426 2.32 -13.41 6.44
N VAL A 427 3.36 -12.91 5.78
CA VAL A 427 4.08 -13.63 4.73
C VAL A 427 5.56 -13.58 5.06
N VAL A 428 6.20 -14.74 4.97
CA VAL A 428 7.63 -14.89 5.13
C VAL A 428 8.24 -15.36 3.81
N ALA A 429 9.31 -14.71 3.38
CA ALA A 429 10.01 -14.99 2.14
C ALA A 429 11.52 -14.87 2.31
N ILE A 430 12.25 -15.46 1.38
CA ILE A 430 13.70 -15.26 1.22
C ILE A 430 14.00 -14.68 -0.16
N GLU A 431 15.10 -13.94 -0.27
CA GLU A 431 15.61 -13.45 -1.54
C GLU A 431 17.14 -13.44 -1.55
N SER A 432 17.74 -13.42 -2.74
CA SER A 432 19.15 -13.03 -2.85
C SER A 432 19.24 -11.50 -2.98
N PRO A 433 20.24 -10.81 -2.42
CA PRO A 433 20.45 -9.39 -2.67
C PRO A 433 20.89 -9.08 -4.11
N ILE A 434 21.33 -10.10 -4.86
CA ILE A 434 21.84 -9.98 -6.22
C ILE A 434 20.67 -9.96 -7.22
N GLY A 435 20.61 -8.93 -8.06
CA GLY A 435 19.64 -8.74 -9.12
C GLY A 435 19.79 -9.72 -10.28
N LEU A 436 18.73 -9.85 -11.08
CA LEU A 436 18.70 -10.74 -12.26
C LEU A 436 19.25 -10.10 -13.54
N GLU A 437 19.46 -8.79 -13.52
CA GLU A 437 19.95 -7.97 -14.61
C GLU A 437 21.23 -7.27 -14.16
N ASP A 438 22.11 -6.95 -15.08
CA ASP A 438 23.29 -6.13 -14.78
C ASP A 438 22.90 -4.64 -14.71
N VAL A 439 23.84 -3.81 -14.28
CA VAL A 439 23.73 -2.36 -14.43
C VAL A 439 23.63 -2.03 -15.93
N ALA A 440 22.83 -1.01 -16.26
CA ALA A 440 22.60 -0.64 -17.65
C ALA A 440 23.91 -0.20 -18.32
N ALA A 441 24.19 -0.68 -19.53
CA ALA A 441 25.46 -0.43 -20.22
C ALA A 441 25.70 1.06 -20.54
N ASP A 442 24.64 1.84 -20.65
CA ASP A 442 24.64 3.29 -20.90
C ASP A 442 24.72 4.12 -19.60
N PHE A 443 24.77 3.48 -18.43
CA PHE A 443 24.84 4.19 -17.16
C PHE A 443 26.18 4.90 -16.98
N THR A 444 26.14 6.22 -16.85
CA THR A 444 27.28 7.06 -16.49
C THR A 444 27.08 7.67 -15.10
N CYS A 445 28.15 7.65 -14.30
CA CYS A 445 28.14 8.17 -12.94
C CYS A 445 28.81 9.55 -12.88
N THR A 446 28.16 10.50 -12.19
CA THR A 446 28.68 11.87 -11.97
C THR A 446 29.00 12.15 -10.50
N CYS A 447 29.05 11.13 -9.65
CA CYS A 447 29.19 11.31 -8.20
C CYS A 447 30.54 11.93 -7.81
N GLU A 448 31.59 11.67 -8.57
CA GLU A 448 32.92 12.22 -8.27
C GLU A 448 32.95 13.75 -8.40
N ASP A 449 32.30 14.30 -9.43
CA ASP A 449 32.20 15.75 -9.63
C ASP A 449 31.38 16.42 -8.53
N ASP A 450 30.36 15.74 -8.02
CA ASP A 450 29.56 16.20 -6.89
C ASP A 450 30.38 16.22 -5.58
N VAL A 451 31.19 15.19 -5.34
CA VAL A 451 32.06 15.12 -4.15
C VAL A 451 33.15 16.19 -4.20
N LYS A 452 33.73 16.46 -5.37
CA LYS A 452 34.72 17.54 -5.55
C LYS A 452 34.17 18.92 -5.18
N LYS A 453 32.87 19.14 -5.36
CA LYS A 453 32.17 20.39 -4.99
C LYS A 453 31.81 20.46 -3.50
N ALA A 454 31.88 19.35 -2.77
CA ALA A 454 31.56 19.32 -1.35
C ALA A 454 32.72 19.87 -0.50
N SER A 455 32.40 20.37 0.69
CA SER A 455 33.43 20.79 1.65
C SER A 455 34.20 19.56 2.13
N GLN A 456 35.52 19.56 1.89
CA GLN A 456 36.38 18.40 2.13
C GLN A 456 36.38 17.91 3.58
N GLN A 457 36.16 18.81 4.56
CA GLN A 457 36.08 18.45 5.98
C GLN A 457 34.96 17.45 6.31
N PHE A 458 33.92 17.35 5.48
CA PHE A 458 32.79 16.45 5.69
C PHE A 458 32.85 15.19 4.83
N VAL A 459 33.84 15.07 3.94
CA VAL A 459 34.01 13.92 3.04
C VAL A 459 34.79 12.83 3.78
N PRO A 460 34.18 11.67 4.10
CA PRO A 460 34.89 10.58 4.77
C PRO A 460 35.81 9.83 3.80
N GLY A 461 36.89 9.25 4.32
CA GLY A 461 37.72 8.29 3.58
C GLY A 461 38.35 8.87 2.32
N GLN A 462 38.97 10.06 2.41
CA GLN A 462 39.56 10.82 1.29
C GLN A 462 40.69 10.10 0.53
N GLN A 463 41.14 8.94 1.01
CA GLN A 463 42.09 8.11 0.28
C GLN A 463 41.46 7.64 -1.04
N ALA A 464 42.19 7.86 -2.14
CA ALA A 464 41.80 7.36 -3.44
C ALA A 464 41.73 5.83 -3.40
N ALA A 465 40.66 5.25 -3.96
CA ALA A 465 40.68 3.83 -4.26
C ALA A 465 41.86 3.57 -5.21
N GLY A 466 42.71 2.58 -4.90
CA GLY A 466 43.63 2.03 -5.89
C GLY A 466 42.88 1.49 -7.12
N PRO A 467 43.60 1.09 -8.18
CA PRO A 467 42.98 0.57 -9.40
C PRO A 467 42.05 -0.61 -9.09
N TYR A 468 40.92 -0.67 -9.80
CA TYR A 468 39.98 -1.77 -9.67
C TYR A 468 40.49 -3.01 -10.41
N THR A 469 40.40 -4.18 -9.76
CA THR A 469 40.72 -5.46 -10.41
C THR A 469 39.61 -5.86 -11.39
N PRO A 470 39.85 -6.77 -12.34
CA PRO A 470 38.81 -7.28 -13.23
C PRO A 470 37.61 -7.88 -12.49
N MET A 471 37.83 -8.52 -11.34
CA MET A 471 36.76 -9.07 -10.50
C MET A 471 35.95 -7.97 -9.81
N GLU A 472 36.59 -6.90 -9.36
CA GLU A 472 35.90 -5.74 -8.77
C GLU A 472 35.07 -4.99 -9.83
N GLU A 473 35.59 -4.85 -11.06
CA GLU A 473 34.81 -4.27 -12.18
C GLU A 473 33.60 -5.16 -12.55
N ALA A 474 33.75 -6.49 -12.53
CA ALA A 474 32.63 -7.39 -12.74
C ALA A 474 31.59 -7.29 -11.61
N ALA A 475 32.03 -7.14 -10.35
CA ALA A 475 31.14 -6.93 -9.22
C ALA A 475 30.35 -5.63 -9.37
N LEU A 476 30.97 -4.54 -9.83
CA LEU A 476 30.27 -3.26 -10.08
C LEU A 476 29.14 -3.35 -11.13
N GLN A 477 29.14 -4.37 -11.99
CA GLN A 477 28.05 -4.63 -12.92
C GLN A 477 26.85 -5.32 -12.27
N GLN A 478 27.01 -5.91 -11.07
CA GLN A 478 25.90 -6.56 -10.38
C GLN A 478 24.85 -5.53 -9.97
N ASN A 479 23.60 -5.78 -10.35
CA ASN A 479 22.48 -4.93 -9.94
C ASN A 479 21.84 -5.45 -8.66
N HIS A 480 21.02 -4.61 -8.03
CA HIS A 480 20.21 -4.96 -6.87
C HIS A 480 18.83 -5.50 -7.29
N THR A 481 18.06 -6.06 -6.35
CA THR A 481 16.75 -6.69 -6.65
C THR A 481 15.56 -5.74 -6.78
N CYS A 482 15.75 -4.41 -6.80
CA CYS A 482 14.65 -3.45 -7.00
C CYS A 482 14.13 -3.36 -8.45
N LYS A 483 14.71 -4.11 -9.39
CA LYS A 483 14.24 -4.21 -10.77
C LYS A 483 13.69 -5.61 -11.08
N GLY A 484 12.82 -5.69 -12.07
CA GLY A 484 12.19 -6.94 -12.50
C GLY A 484 10.94 -7.30 -11.70
N HIS A 485 10.56 -8.58 -11.73
CA HIS A 485 9.33 -9.05 -11.09
C HIS A 485 9.61 -9.66 -9.71
N SER A 486 8.83 -9.28 -8.70
CA SER A 486 8.89 -9.82 -7.32
C SER A 486 8.86 -11.35 -7.25
N TYR A 487 7.98 -12.04 -8.01
CA TYR A 487 7.96 -13.51 -8.07
C TYR A 487 9.29 -14.13 -8.51
N LEU A 488 10.12 -13.45 -9.30
CA LEU A 488 11.39 -14.01 -9.77
C LEU A 488 12.52 -13.91 -8.74
N THR A 489 12.41 -12.96 -7.80
CA THR A 489 13.49 -12.60 -6.87
C THR A 489 13.15 -12.96 -5.43
N ARG A 490 11.86 -13.00 -5.06
CA ARG A 490 11.39 -13.34 -3.71
C ARG A 490 10.73 -14.71 -3.72
N HIS A 491 11.10 -15.54 -2.75
CA HIS A 491 10.67 -16.92 -2.63
C HIS A 491 9.89 -17.05 -1.32
N VAL A 492 8.56 -17.14 -1.43
CA VAL A 492 7.69 -17.28 -0.25
C VAL A 492 7.93 -18.65 0.38
N LEU A 493 8.18 -18.67 1.68
CA LEU A 493 8.38 -19.87 2.48
C LEU A 493 7.05 -20.31 3.10
N PHE A 494 6.38 -19.39 3.81
CA PHE A 494 5.07 -19.63 4.39
C PHE A 494 4.25 -18.35 4.53
N GLY A 495 2.95 -18.50 4.79
CA GLY A 495 2.08 -17.40 5.16
C GLY A 495 1.02 -17.85 6.16
N LEU A 496 0.69 -16.99 7.11
CA LEU A 496 -0.21 -17.30 8.22
C LEU A 496 -1.25 -16.18 8.40
N PRO A 497 -2.54 -16.52 8.51
CA PRO A 497 -3.56 -15.57 8.89
C PRO A 497 -3.49 -15.20 10.37
N ASP A 498 -3.96 -14.01 10.71
CA ASP A 498 -3.86 -13.43 12.04
C ASP A 498 -4.55 -14.21 13.15
N TRP A 499 -5.70 -14.81 12.90
CA TRP A 499 -6.37 -15.65 13.88
C TRP A 499 -5.54 -16.89 14.27
N ILE A 500 -4.58 -17.34 13.45
CA ILE A 500 -3.69 -18.43 13.85
C ILE A 500 -2.63 -17.89 14.80
N TYR A 501 -1.84 -16.90 14.39
CA TYR A 501 -0.70 -16.44 15.19
C TYR A 501 -1.08 -15.49 16.34
N LYS A 502 -2.29 -14.92 16.37
CA LYS A 502 -2.79 -14.15 17.53
C LYS A 502 -3.32 -15.06 18.63
N HIS A 503 -4.00 -16.15 18.28
CA HIS A 503 -4.51 -17.12 19.26
C HIS A 503 -3.45 -18.15 19.68
N HIS A 504 -2.53 -18.47 18.76
CA HIS A 504 -1.43 -19.41 18.96
C HIS A 504 -0.09 -18.79 18.49
N PRO A 505 0.47 -17.82 19.24
CA PRO A 505 1.75 -17.18 18.91
C PRO A 505 2.89 -18.17 18.68
N GLU A 506 2.88 -19.28 19.41
CA GLU A 506 3.86 -20.37 19.31
C GLU A 506 3.94 -20.99 17.91
N VAL A 507 2.89 -20.88 17.09
CA VAL A 507 2.88 -21.38 15.71
C VAL A 507 3.83 -20.55 14.85
N LEU A 508 3.77 -19.22 14.95
CA LEU A 508 4.67 -18.36 14.19
C LEU A 508 6.12 -18.53 14.67
N GLU A 509 6.33 -18.70 15.97
CA GLU A 509 7.64 -18.97 16.56
C GLU A 509 8.23 -20.27 16.03
N LYS A 510 7.47 -21.38 16.08
CA LYS A 510 7.91 -22.68 15.58
C LYS A 510 8.20 -22.67 14.08
N MET A 511 7.35 -22.01 13.29
CA MET A 511 7.57 -21.87 11.84
C MET A 511 8.84 -21.07 11.55
N THR A 512 9.09 -20.00 12.31
CA THR A 512 10.31 -19.19 12.18
C THR A 512 11.55 -19.96 12.64
N GLN A 513 11.44 -20.76 13.70
CA GLN A 513 12.50 -21.67 14.16
C GLN A 513 12.85 -22.70 13.10
N GLN A 514 11.85 -23.34 12.48
CA GLN A 514 12.11 -24.28 11.40
C GLN A 514 12.85 -23.64 10.23
N VAL A 515 12.49 -22.40 9.85
CA VAL A 515 13.24 -21.66 8.82
C VAL A 515 14.68 -21.38 9.26
N ALA A 516 14.91 -21.01 10.52
CA ALA A 516 16.25 -20.79 11.04
C ALA A 516 17.11 -22.08 11.03
N ASP A 517 16.52 -23.21 11.40
CA ASP A 517 17.18 -24.52 11.41
C ASP A 517 17.55 -24.93 9.98
N GLU A 518 16.63 -24.80 9.02
CA GLU A 518 16.87 -25.10 7.61
C GLU A 518 17.93 -24.18 6.98
N LEU A 519 17.93 -22.88 7.30
CA LEU A 519 18.97 -21.95 6.87
C LEU A 519 20.34 -22.31 7.45
N SER A 520 20.37 -22.73 8.72
CA SER A 520 21.59 -23.19 9.37
C SER A 520 22.10 -24.48 8.74
N MET A 521 21.21 -25.41 8.37
CA MET A 521 21.53 -26.62 7.63
C MET A 521 22.06 -26.32 6.21
N LEU A 522 21.47 -25.36 5.50
CA LEU A 522 21.95 -24.94 4.18
C LEU A 522 23.33 -24.26 4.26
N PHE A 523 23.63 -23.58 5.36
CA PHE A 523 24.97 -23.06 5.63
C PHE A 523 25.95 -24.17 6.00
N THR A 524 25.49 -25.22 6.71
CA THR A 524 26.36 -26.27 7.23
C THR A 524 26.66 -27.40 6.27
N SER A 525 25.61 -28.04 5.79
CA SER A 525 25.67 -29.21 4.94
C SER A 525 25.52 -28.84 3.47
N GLY A 526 24.89 -27.71 3.17
CA GLY A 526 24.54 -27.32 1.80
C GLY A 526 23.49 -28.24 1.18
N LEU A 527 23.30 -28.09 -0.13
CA LEU A 527 22.38 -28.84 -0.97
C LEU A 527 23.12 -29.29 -2.23
N GLU A 528 23.12 -30.59 -2.50
CA GLU A 528 23.69 -31.15 -3.72
C GLU A 528 22.68 -31.07 -4.87
N VAL A 529 23.08 -30.41 -5.96
CA VAL A 529 22.26 -30.27 -7.18
C VAL A 529 23.13 -30.59 -8.39
N ALA A 530 22.75 -31.61 -9.15
CA ALA A 530 23.47 -32.06 -10.35
C ALA A 530 24.98 -32.29 -10.13
N GLY A 531 25.35 -32.90 -8.99
CA GLY A 531 26.74 -33.22 -8.64
C GLY A 531 27.57 -32.02 -8.16
N LYS A 532 26.95 -30.86 -7.93
CA LYS A 532 27.60 -29.68 -7.35
C LYS A 532 26.96 -29.33 -6.00
N LEU A 533 27.80 -29.11 -5.00
CA LEU A 533 27.36 -28.65 -3.69
C LEU A 533 27.08 -27.13 -3.74
N TYR A 534 25.87 -26.73 -3.34
CA TYR A 534 25.49 -25.33 -3.15
C TYR A 534 25.24 -25.08 -1.67
N THR A 535 25.85 -24.04 -1.11
CA THR A 535 25.57 -23.60 0.27
C THR A 535 24.82 -22.28 0.25
N ALA A 536 24.21 -21.91 1.36
CA ALA A 536 23.57 -20.61 1.50
C ALA A 536 24.07 -19.88 2.75
N CYS A 537 24.27 -18.57 2.68
CA CYS A 537 24.63 -17.75 3.83
C CYS A 537 23.58 -16.65 4.07
N LEU A 538 23.16 -16.48 5.33
CA LEU A 538 22.26 -15.41 5.71
C LEU A 538 23.04 -14.10 5.83
N VAL A 539 22.74 -13.14 4.97
CA VAL A 539 23.41 -11.82 4.94
C VAL A 539 22.59 -10.71 5.58
N GLY A 540 21.28 -10.92 5.79
CA GLY A 540 20.44 -9.95 6.46
C GLY A 540 18.99 -10.38 6.68
N ILE A 541 18.34 -9.75 7.64
CA ILE A 541 16.91 -9.83 7.94
C ILE A 541 16.34 -8.43 7.72
N LYS A 542 15.33 -8.31 6.88
CA LYS A 542 14.66 -7.04 6.57
C LYS A 542 13.15 -7.17 6.58
N GLY A 543 12.45 -6.05 6.69
CA GLY A 543 11.00 -5.97 6.78
C GLY A 543 10.61 -4.65 7.41
N ASP A 544 9.30 -4.40 7.58
CA ASP A 544 8.89 -3.30 8.45
C ASP A 544 9.49 -3.48 9.85
N LEU A 545 9.98 -2.39 10.43
CA LEU A 545 10.60 -2.39 11.74
C LEU A 545 9.67 -2.95 12.81
N LYS A 546 8.34 -2.71 12.68
CA LYS A 546 7.34 -3.28 13.59
C LYS A 546 7.31 -4.78 13.50
N GLN A 547 7.18 -5.28 12.27
CA GLN A 547 7.10 -6.71 11.99
C GLN A 547 8.35 -7.43 12.51
N ILE A 548 9.53 -6.90 12.21
CA ILE A 548 10.78 -7.49 12.66
C ILE A 548 10.89 -7.44 14.19
N ALA A 549 10.56 -6.31 14.82
CA ALA A 549 10.70 -6.16 16.27
C ALA A 549 9.71 -7.01 17.07
N GLU A 550 8.44 -7.02 16.69
CA GLU A 550 7.36 -7.59 17.51
C GLU A 550 7.00 -9.04 17.16
N LYS A 551 7.28 -9.48 15.91
CA LYS A 551 6.84 -10.80 15.42
C LYS A 551 7.96 -11.76 15.09
N ILE A 552 9.16 -11.25 14.82
CA ILE A 552 10.29 -12.07 14.37
C ILE A 552 11.40 -12.12 15.41
N ALA A 553 11.84 -10.96 15.90
CA ALA A 553 13.00 -10.83 16.77
C ALA A 553 12.67 -10.51 18.24
N TYR A 554 11.39 -10.31 18.58
CA TYR A 554 10.91 -10.08 19.96
C TYR A 554 11.76 -9.08 20.76
N LEU A 555 12.04 -7.93 20.14
CA LEU A 555 13.00 -6.96 20.65
C LEU A 555 12.48 -6.28 21.91
N ASN A 556 13.32 -6.21 22.95
CA ASN A 556 13.05 -5.39 24.13
C ASN A 556 13.41 -3.91 23.90
N ARG A 557 14.34 -3.63 22.98
CA ARG A 557 14.83 -2.29 22.61
C ARG A 557 14.65 -2.05 21.11
N TYR A 558 13.68 -1.19 20.75
CA TYR A 558 13.33 -0.87 19.36
C TYR A 558 12.48 0.42 19.27
N TYR A 559 12.18 0.87 18.05
CA TYR A 559 11.62 2.19 17.77
C TYR A 559 10.30 2.54 18.49
N ALA A 560 9.47 1.56 18.88
CA ALA A 560 8.20 1.82 19.55
C ALA A 560 8.31 1.94 21.09
N ARG A 561 9.51 1.70 21.67
CA ARG A 561 9.76 1.75 23.11
C ARG A 561 10.02 3.16 23.66
N LEU A 562 9.78 4.21 22.87
CA LEU A 562 10.00 5.59 23.30
C LEU A 562 9.15 5.90 24.54
N GLY A 563 9.80 6.07 25.69
CA GLY A 563 9.12 6.37 26.95
C GLY A 563 8.77 7.85 27.05
N PRO A 564 7.59 8.22 27.58
CA PRO A 564 7.25 9.63 27.81
C PRO A 564 8.06 10.25 28.96
N VAL A 565 8.52 9.43 29.90
CA VAL A 565 9.26 9.84 31.12
C VAL A 565 10.55 9.04 31.33
N SER A 566 10.62 7.82 30.78
CA SER A 566 11.72 6.87 31.02
C SER A 566 12.58 6.66 29.77
N TYR A 567 13.88 6.55 29.97
CA TYR A 567 14.86 6.28 28.92
C TYR A 567 14.99 4.78 28.65
N ASN A 568 14.16 4.25 27.75
CA ASN A 568 14.05 2.80 27.50
C ASN A 568 14.96 2.27 26.36
N GLY A 569 15.61 3.16 25.61
CA GLY A 569 16.34 2.81 24.39
C GLY A 569 15.44 2.53 23.18
N VAL A 570 15.86 2.99 22.00
CA VAL A 570 15.02 2.99 20.78
C VAL A 570 15.62 2.26 19.59
N CYS A 571 16.83 1.72 19.73
CA CYS A 571 17.60 1.10 18.65
C CYS A 571 17.93 -0.35 18.96
N ALA A 572 17.77 -1.25 17.99
CA ALA A 572 18.20 -2.64 18.13
C ALA A 572 19.74 -2.74 18.24
N HIS A 573 20.46 -1.90 17.50
CA HIS A 573 21.91 -2.00 17.33
C HIS A 573 22.75 -1.30 18.39
N CYS A 574 22.26 -0.22 18.99
CA CYS A 574 23.01 0.61 19.95
C CYS A 574 22.15 1.00 21.15
N MET A 575 22.73 1.71 22.11
CA MET A 575 22.06 2.17 23.34
C MET A 575 21.45 3.58 23.20
N ALA A 576 21.19 4.06 21.98
CA ALA A 576 20.55 5.35 21.78
C ALA A 576 19.16 5.42 22.46
N GLY A 577 18.92 6.50 23.19
CA GLY A 577 17.69 6.76 23.95
C GLY A 577 17.64 6.11 25.34
N THR A 578 18.72 5.48 25.83
CA THR A 578 18.78 4.93 27.20
C THR A 578 19.27 5.94 28.25
N SER A 579 19.81 7.08 27.83
CA SER A 579 20.23 8.16 28.72
C SER A 579 20.31 9.50 27.98
N PRO A 580 20.35 10.64 28.70
CA PRO A 580 20.62 11.95 28.10
C PRO A 580 21.98 12.04 27.40
N SER A 581 22.96 11.22 27.81
CA SER A 581 24.30 11.17 27.20
C SER A 581 24.36 10.37 25.91
N LEU A 582 23.30 9.61 25.59
CA LEU A 582 23.16 8.81 24.37
C LEU A 582 21.88 9.22 23.63
N PRO A 583 21.76 10.48 23.19
CA PRO A 583 20.57 10.96 22.48
C PRO A 583 20.39 10.21 21.15
N PHE A 584 19.14 9.88 20.82
CA PHE A 584 18.83 9.24 19.53
C PHE A 584 18.75 10.25 18.37
N ASP A 585 18.54 11.53 18.68
CA ASP A 585 18.38 12.62 17.73
C ASP A 585 19.69 13.37 17.41
N GLU A 586 20.83 12.81 17.82
CA GLU A 586 22.16 13.27 17.44
C GLU A 586 22.46 13.06 15.95
N ILE A 587 23.21 14.00 15.36
CA ILE A 587 23.68 13.99 13.96
C ILE A 587 25.20 14.18 13.80
N SER A 588 25.97 13.95 14.86
CA SER A 588 27.44 14.00 14.79
C SER A 588 27.97 12.99 13.77
N HIS A 589 29.02 13.34 13.04
CA HIS A 589 29.73 12.41 12.15
C HIS A 589 30.39 11.26 12.95
N GLU A 590 30.66 11.48 14.22
CA GLU A 590 31.17 10.51 15.20
C GLU A 590 30.22 10.50 16.39
N PRO A 591 29.13 9.73 16.30
CA PRO A 591 28.07 9.85 17.28
C PRO A 591 28.41 9.17 18.61
N SER A 592 27.88 9.73 19.70
CA SER A 592 28.06 9.20 21.06
C SER A 592 27.64 7.72 21.20
N TRP A 593 26.58 7.32 20.48
CA TRP A 593 26.07 5.95 20.49
C TRP A 593 26.92 4.96 19.68
N ALA A 594 27.87 5.41 18.85
CA ALA A 594 28.69 4.52 18.02
C ALA A 594 29.50 3.52 18.84
N SER A 595 30.08 3.96 19.96
CA SER A 595 30.85 3.08 20.85
C SER A 595 29.99 1.99 21.49
N THR A 596 28.67 2.23 21.63
CA THR A 596 27.70 1.33 22.26
C THR A 596 27.12 0.27 21.31
N LEU A 597 27.55 0.27 20.04
CA LEU A 597 27.11 -0.69 19.04
C LEU A 597 27.34 -2.13 19.53
N HIS A 598 26.24 -2.89 19.63
CA HIS A 598 26.22 -4.32 19.89
C HIS A 598 26.82 -4.74 21.26
N GLN A 599 26.98 -3.79 22.18
CA GLN A 599 27.47 -4.07 23.55
C GLN A 599 26.42 -4.80 24.40
N GLN A 600 25.13 -4.56 24.12
CA GLN A 600 24.02 -5.18 24.85
C GLN A 600 22.99 -5.69 23.86
N ARG A 601 22.59 -6.97 24.01
CA ARG A 601 21.57 -7.59 23.18
C ARG A 601 20.21 -6.90 23.34
N PRO A 602 19.47 -6.64 22.25
CA PRO A 602 18.16 -5.99 22.29
C PRO A 602 17.01 -6.99 22.54
N TRP A 603 17.28 -8.11 23.22
CA TRP A 603 16.30 -9.16 23.53
C TRP A 603 16.67 -9.88 24.83
N ALA A 604 15.70 -10.58 25.43
CA ALA A 604 15.93 -11.40 26.62
C ALA A 604 16.44 -12.81 26.25
N SER A 605 15.89 -13.41 25.20
CA SER A 605 16.30 -14.67 24.61
C SER A 605 16.68 -14.46 23.15
N THR A 606 17.69 -15.19 22.66
CA THR A 606 18.15 -15.05 21.27
C THR A 606 17.05 -15.49 20.31
N PRO A 607 16.60 -14.61 19.40
CA PRO A 607 15.59 -14.97 18.41
C PRO A 607 16.09 -16.05 17.47
N ALA A 608 15.18 -16.90 16.99
CA ALA A 608 15.50 -18.03 16.13
C ALA A 608 16.39 -17.65 14.93
N LEU A 609 16.03 -16.63 14.17
CA LEU A 609 16.82 -16.24 12.99
C LEU A 609 18.18 -15.61 13.35
N CYS A 610 18.36 -15.14 14.59
CA CYS A 610 19.63 -14.64 15.09
C CYS A 610 20.57 -15.77 15.56
N THR A 611 20.13 -17.03 15.56
CA THR A 611 21.00 -18.20 15.77
C THR A 611 21.65 -18.70 14.48
N VAL A 612 21.11 -18.29 13.32
CA VAL A 612 21.67 -18.62 12.00
C VAL A 612 23.07 -17.99 11.88
N PRO A 613 24.09 -18.72 11.40
CA PRO A 613 25.45 -18.20 11.30
C PRO A 613 25.55 -16.90 10.48
N HIS A 614 25.83 -15.79 11.16
CA HIS A 614 26.01 -14.46 10.57
C HIS A 614 27.18 -13.69 11.20
N ASP A 615 27.11 -13.45 12.51
CA ASP A 615 28.18 -12.85 13.31
C ASP A 615 28.13 -13.45 14.72
N ASN A 616 29.27 -13.97 15.20
CA ASN A 616 29.34 -14.66 16.50
C ASN A 616 29.30 -13.67 17.67
N ASP A 617 29.86 -12.48 17.49
CA ASP A 617 30.01 -11.47 18.54
C ASP A 617 28.86 -10.45 18.51
N ALA A 618 28.20 -10.30 17.36
CA ALA A 618 27.11 -9.36 17.15
C ALA A 618 25.96 -9.95 16.31
N PRO A 619 25.22 -10.96 16.81
CA PRO A 619 24.11 -11.58 16.08
C PRO A 619 23.04 -10.58 15.64
N GLU A 620 22.78 -9.51 16.39
CA GLU A 620 21.84 -8.44 16.03
C GLU A 620 22.24 -7.67 14.76
N ARG A 621 23.50 -7.75 14.31
CA ARG A 621 23.97 -7.15 13.06
C ARG A 621 23.26 -7.70 11.83
N VAL A 622 22.65 -8.89 11.95
CA VAL A 622 21.85 -9.47 10.86
C VAL A 622 20.58 -8.65 10.58
N LEU A 623 20.05 -7.91 11.56
CA LEU A 623 18.90 -7.02 11.36
C LEU A 623 19.33 -5.82 10.50
N LYS A 624 18.58 -5.52 9.44
CA LYS A 624 18.94 -4.45 8.49
C LYS A 624 17.88 -3.37 8.44
N TYR A 625 18.35 -2.13 8.31
CA TYR A 625 17.51 -0.97 8.11
C TYR A 625 17.23 -0.73 6.63
N ASP A 626 15.95 -0.53 6.28
CA ASP A 626 15.55 -0.23 4.91
C ASP A 626 15.18 1.24 4.72
N MET A 627 15.71 1.87 3.67
CA MET A 627 15.46 3.29 3.40
C MET A 627 14.01 3.61 3.00
N PHE A 628 13.21 2.61 2.60
CA PHE A 628 11.81 2.80 2.22
C PHE A 628 10.94 3.10 3.45
N HIS A 629 10.97 2.26 4.48
CA HIS A 629 10.20 2.47 5.71
C HIS A 629 10.75 3.64 6.52
N LEU A 630 12.08 3.83 6.52
CA LEU A 630 12.71 4.92 7.24
C LEU A 630 12.39 6.29 6.68
N PHE A 631 12.42 6.43 5.35
CA PHE A 631 12.18 7.72 4.70
C PHE A 631 10.82 7.78 3.99
N LYS A 632 10.57 7.00 2.92
CA LYS A 632 9.34 7.17 2.10
C LYS A 632 8.04 6.95 2.88
N VAL A 633 8.06 6.05 3.85
CA VAL A 633 6.94 5.74 4.77
C VAL A 633 7.25 6.24 6.20
N GLY A 634 8.33 7.02 6.36
CA GLY A 634 8.76 7.64 7.62
C GLY A 634 8.92 9.15 7.45
N LEU A 635 10.16 9.65 7.53
CA LEU A 635 10.45 11.10 7.53
C LEU A 635 9.92 11.85 6.29
N GLY A 636 9.82 11.19 5.13
CA GLY A 636 9.26 11.77 3.93
C GLY A 636 7.78 12.15 4.08
N ARG A 637 6.99 11.35 4.81
CA ARG A 637 5.60 11.66 5.16
C ARG A 637 5.51 12.85 6.12
N ASP A 638 6.47 12.94 7.02
CA ASP A 638 6.59 14.06 7.97
C ASP A 638 6.91 15.37 7.22
N ILE A 639 7.82 15.33 6.24
CA ILE A 639 8.13 16.46 5.35
C ILE A 639 6.91 16.82 4.47
N CYS A 640 6.12 15.85 4.02
CA CYS A 640 4.87 16.15 3.30
C CYS A 640 3.83 16.88 4.19
N GLY A 641 3.94 16.76 5.52
CA GLY A 641 3.20 17.57 6.48
C GLY A 641 3.39 19.09 6.29
N SER A 642 4.48 19.52 5.64
CA SER A 642 4.68 20.94 5.26
C SER A 642 3.58 21.49 4.36
N LEU A 643 2.79 20.65 3.68
CA LEU A 643 1.60 21.11 2.96
C LEU A 643 0.55 21.73 3.89
N VAL A 644 0.40 21.17 5.09
CA VAL A 644 -0.45 21.74 6.16
C VAL A 644 0.19 23.02 6.72
N LEU A 645 1.51 23.05 6.90
CA LEU A 645 2.23 24.26 7.31
C LEU A 645 1.97 25.41 6.33
N LEU A 646 2.13 25.17 5.02
CA LEU A 646 1.88 26.18 4.00
C LEU A 646 0.41 26.64 3.97
N ALA A 647 -0.53 25.72 4.21
CA ALA A 647 -1.94 26.06 4.39
C ALA A 647 -2.16 26.95 5.61
N ARG A 648 -1.60 26.60 6.77
CA ARG A 648 -1.74 27.42 7.99
C ARG A 648 -1.16 28.82 7.84
N LEU A 649 -0.06 28.95 7.10
CA LEU A 649 0.57 30.23 6.79
C LEU A 649 -0.13 31.01 5.66
N GLY A 650 -1.25 30.51 5.13
CA GLY A 650 -2.08 31.21 4.14
C GLY A 650 -1.50 31.24 2.72
N TYR A 651 -0.52 30.39 2.40
CA TYR A 651 0.11 30.41 1.06
C TYR A 651 -0.80 29.91 -0.06
N TYR A 652 -1.94 29.30 0.27
CA TYR A 652 -2.96 28.87 -0.69
C TYR A 652 -4.20 29.77 -0.70
N ASP A 653 -4.17 30.92 -0.01
CA ASP A 653 -5.30 31.85 0.02
C ASP A 653 -5.22 32.83 -1.17
N ASP A 654 -6.38 33.25 -1.69
CA ASP A 654 -6.48 34.32 -2.68
C ASP A 654 -5.95 35.64 -2.09
N PRO A 655 -4.94 36.28 -2.74
CA PRO A 655 -4.45 37.59 -2.34
C PRO A 655 -5.53 38.70 -2.32
N ASN A 656 -6.60 38.55 -3.10
CA ASN A 656 -7.66 39.56 -3.24
C ASN A 656 -8.76 39.43 -2.17
N GLY A 657 -8.67 38.43 -1.29
CA GLY A 657 -9.70 38.13 -0.30
C GLY A 657 -10.93 37.44 -0.88
N GLY A 658 -11.79 36.91 -0.01
CA GLY A 658 -13.03 36.19 -0.38
C GLY A 658 -12.97 34.67 -0.20
N ASP A 659 -11.78 34.13 0.03
CA ASP A 659 -11.58 32.71 0.33
C ASP A 659 -11.91 32.38 1.80
N ASP A 660 -12.54 31.23 2.02
CA ASP A 660 -12.65 30.66 3.37
C ASP A 660 -11.25 30.26 3.89
N LEU A 661 -10.92 30.76 5.09
CA LEU A 661 -9.61 30.64 5.72
C LEU A 661 -9.49 29.39 6.62
N ASN A 662 -10.56 28.61 6.76
CA ASN A 662 -10.50 27.39 7.54
C ASN A 662 -9.55 26.36 6.89
N ILE A 663 -9.02 25.46 7.71
CA ILE A 663 -8.00 24.49 7.27
C ILE A 663 -8.50 23.54 6.18
N ARG A 664 -9.79 23.17 6.19
CA ARG A 664 -10.39 22.26 5.21
C ARG A 664 -10.42 22.92 3.83
N ALA A 665 -10.86 24.18 3.75
CA ALA A 665 -10.88 24.95 2.51
C ALA A 665 -9.46 25.13 1.94
N ARG A 666 -8.51 25.50 2.80
CA ARG A 666 -7.08 25.64 2.43
C ARG A 666 -6.46 24.34 1.92
N LEU A 667 -6.77 23.20 2.54
CA LEU A 667 -6.30 21.89 2.08
C LEU A 667 -6.93 21.49 0.74
N ASN A 668 -8.19 21.83 0.49
CA ASN A 668 -8.80 21.62 -0.82
C ASN A 668 -8.08 22.45 -1.90
N ARG A 669 -7.85 23.75 -1.66
CA ARG A 669 -7.07 24.60 -2.58
C ARG A 669 -5.66 24.05 -2.82
N CYS A 670 -4.98 23.61 -1.76
CA CYS A 670 -3.70 22.93 -1.86
C CYS A 670 -3.76 21.69 -2.76
N PHE A 671 -4.81 20.87 -2.64
CA PHE A 671 -5.02 19.72 -3.51
C PHE A 671 -5.30 20.11 -4.97
N GLN A 672 -6.06 21.17 -5.22
CA GLN A 672 -6.28 21.66 -6.59
C GLN A 672 -4.97 22.13 -7.23
N HIS A 673 -4.11 22.82 -6.47
CA HIS A 673 -2.80 23.24 -6.95
C HIS A 673 -1.89 22.03 -7.24
N PHE A 674 -1.88 21.02 -6.36
CA PHE A 674 -1.20 19.74 -6.62
C PHE A 674 -1.76 19.02 -7.85
N LYS A 675 -3.09 19.00 -8.03
CA LYS A 675 -3.78 18.39 -9.17
C LYS A 675 -3.41 19.08 -10.48
N LEU A 676 -3.35 20.41 -10.50
CA LEU A 676 -2.92 21.15 -11.68
C LEU A 676 -1.45 20.84 -12.00
N TRP A 677 -0.57 20.88 -11.00
CA TRP A 677 0.84 20.57 -11.18
C TRP A 677 1.06 19.15 -11.72
N ARG A 678 0.40 18.12 -11.17
CA ARG A 678 0.58 16.73 -11.64
C ARG A 678 0.08 16.55 -13.07
N MET A 679 -1.00 17.23 -13.46
CA MET A 679 -1.49 17.20 -14.84
C MET A 679 -0.47 17.82 -15.79
N ALA A 680 0.10 18.98 -15.44
CA ALA A 680 1.14 19.63 -16.23
C ALA A 680 2.45 18.81 -16.29
N ALA A 681 2.81 18.12 -15.21
CA ALA A 681 4.01 17.29 -15.13
C ALA A 681 3.85 15.87 -15.71
N GLY A 682 2.66 15.50 -16.21
CA GLY A 682 2.37 14.15 -16.71
C GLY A 682 2.48 13.06 -15.65
N LYS A 683 2.15 13.38 -14.39
CA LYS A 683 2.28 12.47 -13.24
C LYS A 683 0.91 11.97 -12.77
N THR A 684 0.86 10.71 -12.33
CA THR A 684 -0.32 10.10 -11.73
C THR A 684 -0.07 9.83 -10.25
N ALA A 685 -1.07 10.13 -9.41
CA ALA A 685 -1.02 9.94 -7.96
C ALA A 685 -2.17 9.01 -7.52
N ALA A 686 -1.96 8.19 -6.49
CA ALA A 686 -3.03 7.40 -5.91
C ALA A 686 -3.90 8.23 -4.95
N VAL A 687 -3.33 9.24 -4.29
CA VAL A 687 -4.05 10.20 -3.44
C VAL A 687 -5.11 10.99 -4.23
N ARG A 688 -6.34 11.00 -3.71
CA ARG A 688 -7.52 11.55 -4.40
C ARG A 688 -7.96 12.93 -3.91
N TYR A 689 -7.59 13.32 -2.69
CA TYR A 689 -7.88 14.62 -2.09
C TYR A 689 -6.98 14.84 -0.87
N PHE A 690 -6.87 16.08 -0.41
CA PHE A 690 -6.21 16.43 0.86
C PHE A 690 -7.27 16.72 1.92
N SER A 691 -7.09 16.16 3.11
CA SER A 691 -7.97 16.36 4.26
C SER A 691 -7.16 16.35 5.55
N ALA A 692 -7.74 16.86 6.64
CA ALA A 692 -7.11 16.79 7.96
C ALA A 692 -6.78 15.34 8.36
N SER A 693 -7.68 14.39 8.05
CA SER A 693 -7.47 12.95 8.29
C SER A 693 -6.25 12.39 7.54
N LEU A 694 -6.09 12.75 6.25
CA LEU A 694 -4.92 12.33 5.47
C LEU A 694 -3.61 12.81 6.12
N PHE A 695 -3.61 13.99 6.74
CA PHE A 695 -2.42 14.55 7.40
C PHE A 695 -2.35 14.27 8.90
N ASN A 696 -3.18 13.34 9.41
CA ASN A 696 -3.25 12.99 10.83
C ASN A 696 -3.41 14.21 11.77
N LEU A 697 -4.10 15.25 11.29
CA LEU A 697 -4.28 16.50 11.99
C LEU A 697 -5.59 16.46 12.78
N LYS A 698 -5.53 16.17 14.09
CA LYS A 698 -6.72 16.22 14.97
C LYS A 698 -6.95 17.64 15.49
N ARG A 699 -5.91 18.31 15.97
CA ARG A 699 -5.91 19.71 16.40
C ARG A 699 -4.83 20.49 15.67
N LEU A 700 -4.97 21.82 15.60
CA LEU A 700 -3.95 22.69 15.00
C LEU A 700 -2.63 22.72 15.78
N SER A 701 -2.64 22.31 17.06
CA SER A 701 -1.44 22.11 17.87
C SER A 701 -0.72 20.79 17.58
N ASP A 702 -1.34 19.87 16.84
CA ASP A 702 -0.80 18.54 16.62
C ASP A 702 0.18 18.54 15.44
N PHE A 703 1.13 17.60 15.51
CA PHE A 703 2.12 17.37 14.47
C PHE A 703 1.48 16.72 13.23
N ALA A 704 1.45 17.44 12.11
CA ALA A 704 0.90 16.95 10.85
C ALA A 704 1.91 16.11 10.06
N TRP A 705 1.46 14.97 9.52
CA TRP A 705 2.23 14.11 8.61
C TRP A 705 1.30 13.32 7.68
N SER A 706 1.72 13.08 6.45
CA SER A 706 0.85 12.49 5.42
C SER A 706 0.73 10.97 5.53
N ASN A 707 -0.48 10.43 5.57
CA ASN A 707 -0.74 8.99 5.45
C ASN A 707 -0.82 8.57 3.98
N THR A 708 0.32 8.58 3.28
CA THR A 708 0.42 8.37 1.83
C THR A 708 1.31 7.17 1.48
N LYS A 709 0.99 6.44 0.41
CA LYS A 709 1.91 5.40 -0.11
C LYS A 709 3.28 5.99 -0.42
N GLY A 710 4.34 5.18 -0.35
CA GLY A 710 5.71 5.66 -0.57
C GLY A 710 5.92 6.35 -1.93
N SER A 711 5.22 5.90 -2.98
CA SER A 711 5.22 6.54 -4.30
C SER A 711 4.60 7.95 -4.27
N ASP A 712 3.46 8.09 -3.61
CA ASP A 712 2.76 9.36 -3.46
C ASP A 712 3.57 10.32 -2.58
N THR A 713 4.24 9.82 -1.52
CA THR A 713 5.16 10.63 -0.71
C THR A 713 6.22 11.27 -1.59
N MET A 714 6.92 10.49 -2.44
CA MET A 714 7.96 11.04 -3.31
C MET A 714 7.40 12.07 -4.33
N LEU A 715 6.18 11.85 -4.81
CA LEU A 715 5.50 12.77 -5.72
C LEU A 715 5.10 14.08 -5.03
N LEU A 716 4.61 14.01 -3.78
CA LEU A 716 4.29 15.18 -2.97
C LEU A 716 5.55 15.99 -2.63
N LEU A 717 6.68 15.33 -2.37
CA LEU A 717 7.97 16.00 -2.18
C LEU A 717 8.41 16.74 -3.46
N GLU A 718 8.23 16.13 -4.64
CA GLU A 718 8.52 16.76 -5.93
C GLU A 718 7.66 18.01 -6.16
N TYR A 719 6.36 17.90 -5.91
CA TYR A 719 5.42 19.03 -5.92
C TYR A 719 5.81 20.13 -4.94
N LEU A 720 6.14 19.77 -3.70
CA LEU A 720 6.51 20.72 -2.66
C LEU A 720 7.79 21.48 -3.05
N SER A 721 8.78 20.81 -3.63
CA SER A 721 10.00 21.45 -4.15
C SER A 721 9.69 22.45 -5.29
N PHE A 722 8.80 22.07 -6.21
CA PHE A 722 8.29 22.97 -7.25
C PHE A 722 7.62 24.20 -6.62
N TYR A 723 6.69 23.98 -5.69
CA TYR A 723 5.90 25.08 -5.13
C TYR A 723 6.74 26.03 -4.28
N LEU A 724 7.67 25.50 -3.48
CA LEU A 724 8.63 26.31 -2.73
C LEU A 724 9.50 27.19 -3.64
N THR A 725 9.81 26.72 -4.86
CA THR A 725 10.54 27.52 -5.84
C THR A 725 9.75 28.75 -6.30
N ILE A 726 8.43 28.62 -6.44
CA ILE A 726 7.53 29.74 -6.76
C ILE A 726 7.44 30.67 -5.55
N LEU A 727 7.22 30.13 -4.35
CA LEU A 727 7.09 30.93 -3.13
C LEU A 727 8.34 31.77 -2.85
N LEU A 728 9.53 31.20 -3.04
CA LEU A 728 10.81 31.90 -2.85
C LEU A 728 11.05 33.05 -3.84
N ARG A 729 10.26 33.14 -4.92
CA ARG A 729 10.30 34.26 -5.88
C ARG A 729 9.28 35.35 -5.59
N ARG A 730 8.35 35.13 -4.63
CA ARG A 730 7.34 36.13 -4.29
C ARG A 730 7.98 37.38 -3.69
N PRO A 731 7.54 38.59 -4.08
CA PRO A 731 7.95 39.81 -3.40
C PRO A 731 7.40 39.80 -1.97
N ASN A 732 8.12 40.42 -1.03
CA ASN A 732 7.72 40.59 0.37
C ASN A 732 7.54 39.29 1.20
N LEU A 733 8.26 38.21 0.86
CA LEU A 733 8.27 36.99 1.67
C LEU A 733 8.93 37.25 3.05
N PRO A 734 8.30 36.96 4.19
CA PRO A 734 8.90 37.17 5.51
C PRO A 734 10.24 36.44 5.64
N ALA A 735 11.25 37.10 6.23
CA ALA A 735 12.60 36.55 6.36
C ALA A 735 12.64 35.20 7.09
N THR A 736 11.77 35.02 8.09
CA THR A 736 11.59 33.76 8.82
C THR A 736 11.12 32.62 7.91
N HIS A 737 10.25 32.92 6.94
CA HIS A 737 9.75 31.94 5.96
C HIS A 737 10.78 31.67 4.85
N VAL A 738 11.53 32.68 4.41
CA VAL A 738 12.60 32.52 3.41
C VAL A 738 13.60 31.43 3.84
N VAL A 739 14.08 31.50 5.08
CA VAL A 739 15.05 30.54 5.62
C VAL A 739 14.42 29.14 5.68
N LEU A 740 13.22 29.02 6.26
CA LEU A 740 12.49 27.76 6.37
C LEU A 740 12.29 27.09 5.00
N PHE A 741 11.83 27.85 4.00
CA PHE A 741 11.55 27.34 2.66
C PHE A 741 12.82 26.94 1.91
N ARG A 742 13.92 27.67 2.09
CA ARG A 742 15.21 27.33 1.51
C ARG A 742 15.76 26.03 2.08
N VAL A 743 15.69 25.85 3.40
CA VAL A 743 16.12 24.60 4.05
C VAL A 743 15.20 23.45 3.65
N LEU A 744 13.88 23.64 3.70
CA LEU A 744 12.91 22.61 3.30
C LEU A 744 13.14 22.14 1.86
N LYS A 745 13.26 23.08 0.92
CA LYS A 745 13.56 22.76 -0.49
C LYS A 745 14.89 22.03 -0.63
N LYS A 746 15.93 22.43 0.12
CA LYS A 746 17.24 21.75 0.11
C LYS A 746 17.12 20.32 0.65
N THR A 747 16.50 20.12 1.82
CA THR A 747 16.28 18.79 2.41
C THR A 747 15.54 17.86 1.45
N ILE A 748 14.49 18.36 0.79
CA ILE A 748 13.77 17.61 -0.24
C ILE A 748 14.70 17.24 -1.40
N GLY A 749 15.41 18.22 -1.97
CA GLY A 749 16.30 17.98 -3.10
C GLY A 749 17.43 16.99 -2.78
N GLU A 750 18.01 17.07 -1.59
CA GLU A 750 19.07 16.14 -1.15
C GLU A 750 18.51 14.72 -0.94
N SER A 751 17.28 14.59 -0.42
CA SER A 751 16.61 13.28 -0.32
C SER A 751 16.33 12.66 -1.69
N GLN A 752 15.82 13.43 -2.65
CA GLN A 752 15.57 12.96 -4.01
C GLN A 752 16.87 12.54 -4.71
N LYS A 753 17.96 13.28 -4.52
CA LYS A 753 19.30 12.90 -5.02
C LYS A 753 19.79 11.60 -4.38
N ALA A 754 19.62 11.43 -3.06
CA ALA A 754 20.01 10.20 -2.36
C ALA A 754 19.28 8.98 -2.94
N PHE A 755 17.95 9.05 -3.11
CA PHE A 755 17.18 7.97 -3.73
C PHE A 755 17.56 7.72 -5.18
N ASN A 756 17.72 8.78 -5.99
CA ASN A 756 18.16 8.64 -7.38
C ASN A 756 19.53 7.95 -7.48
N LEU A 757 20.47 8.28 -6.60
CA LEU A 757 21.77 7.63 -6.52
C LEU A 757 21.59 6.15 -6.19
N MET A 758 20.84 5.84 -5.12
CA MET A 758 20.59 4.46 -4.68
C MET A 758 19.96 3.58 -5.77
N TYR A 759 18.98 4.06 -6.53
CA TYR A 759 18.31 3.26 -7.57
C TYR A 759 19.06 3.15 -8.90
N LYS A 760 19.90 4.14 -9.23
CA LYS A 760 20.64 4.14 -10.50
C LYS A 760 21.93 3.33 -10.44
N HIS A 761 22.57 3.27 -9.28
CA HIS A 761 23.79 2.48 -9.08
C HIS A 761 23.45 1.02 -8.80
N GLY A 762 24.41 0.13 -9.07
CA GLY A 762 24.26 -1.30 -8.80
C GLY A 762 24.25 -1.65 -7.32
N LEU A 763 24.43 -2.94 -7.06
CA LEU A 763 24.55 -3.51 -5.71
C LEU A 763 25.74 -2.90 -4.94
N TRP A 764 26.83 -2.61 -5.65
CA TRP A 764 28.06 -2.07 -5.09
C TRP A 764 28.27 -0.62 -5.53
N LEU A 765 28.62 0.24 -4.57
CA LEU A 765 28.99 1.63 -4.78
C LEU A 765 30.51 1.75 -4.84
N ARG A 766 30.99 2.53 -5.81
CA ARG A 766 32.36 3.08 -5.78
C ARG A 766 32.49 4.04 -4.60
N ARG A 767 33.70 4.25 -4.09
CA ARG A 767 33.97 5.14 -2.94
C ARG A 767 33.38 6.55 -3.12
N ALA A 768 33.56 7.17 -4.28
CA ALA A 768 32.98 8.48 -4.58
C ALA A 768 31.43 8.48 -4.55
N CYS A 769 30.79 7.37 -4.94
CA CYS A 769 29.33 7.23 -4.89
C CYS A 769 28.85 7.09 -3.44
N ALA A 770 29.56 6.31 -2.62
CA ALA A 770 29.27 6.17 -1.19
C ALA A 770 29.49 7.50 -0.44
N GLN A 771 30.55 8.24 -0.77
CA GLN A 771 30.82 9.58 -0.23
C GLN A 771 29.68 10.55 -0.57
N ASN A 772 29.27 10.59 -1.84
CA ASN A 772 28.15 11.43 -2.26
C ASN A 772 26.88 11.04 -1.50
N LEU A 773 26.53 9.74 -1.46
CA LEU A 773 25.34 9.27 -0.74
C LEU A 773 25.37 9.65 0.75
N TYR A 774 26.50 9.47 1.43
CA TYR A 774 26.71 9.88 2.80
C TYR A 774 26.42 11.37 3.02
N LEU A 775 27.02 12.24 2.20
CA LEU A 775 26.80 13.68 2.27
C LEU A 775 25.33 14.07 2.07
N ARG A 776 24.63 13.40 1.16
CA ARG A 776 23.18 13.61 0.95
C ARG A 776 22.38 13.19 2.18
N LEU A 777 22.66 12.02 2.76
CA LEU A 777 21.96 11.54 3.97
C LEU A 777 22.19 12.47 5.17
N MET A 778 23.43 12.90 5.41
CA MET A 778 23.74 13.85 6.49
C MET A 778 23.07 15.22 6.25
N SER A 779 22.97 15.66 4.99
CA SER A 779 22.24 16.89 4.62
C SER A 779 20.74 16.77 4.86
N VAL A 780 20.15 15.59 4.65
CA VAL A 780 18.74 15.32 4.97
C VAL A 780 18.51 15.37 6.48
N LEU A 781 19.35 14.70 7.27
CA LEU A 781 19.24 14.65 8.73
C LEU A 781 19.39 16.05 9.36
N SER A 782 20.46 16.76 9.01
CA SER A 782 20.70 18.13 9.50
C SER A 782 19.60 19.09 9.09
N GLY A 783 19.14 19.01 7.83
CA GLY A 783 18.02 19.80 7.35
C GLY A 783 16.73 19.50 8.11
N TYR A 784 16.40 18.22 8.35
CA TYR A 784 15.20 17.83 9.09
C TYR A 784 15.22 18.33 10.54
N GLN A 785 16.35 18.18 11.24
CA GLN A 785 16.51 18.69 12.61
C GLN A 785 16.38 20.21 12.67
N TYR A 786 16.98 20.94 11.72
CA TYR A 786 16.83 22.39 11.62
C TYR A 786 15.38 22.80 11.37
N LEU A 787 14.66 22.10 10.49
CA LEU A 787 13.24 22.35 10.21
C LEU A 787 12.39 22.18 11.48
N ALA A 788 12.65 21.14 12.27
CA ALA A 788 11.98 20.90 13.54
C ALA A 788 12.22 22.06 14.53
N GLN A 789 13.48 22.45 14.72
CA GLN A 789 13.85 23.56 15.59
C GLN A 789 13.21 24.87 15.14
N HIS A 790 13.26 25.19 13.84
CA HIS A 790 12.72 26.44 13.29
C HIS A 790 11.20 26.48 13.31
N ALA A 791 10.51 25.35 13.12
CA ALA A 791 9.07 25.28 13.32
C ALA A 791 8.70 25.60 14.77
N LEU A 792 9.46 25.05 15.73
CA LEU A 792 9.23 25.28 17.16
C LEU A 792 9.44 26.75 17.55
N THR A 793 10.46 27.43 17.00
CA THR A 793 10.66 28.87 17.25
C THR A 793 9.52 29.73 16.70
N MET A 794 8.83 29.26 15.65
CA MET A 794 7.61 29.87 15.13
C MET A 794 6.34 29.50 15.92
N GLY A 795 6.47 28.76 17.03
CA GLY A 795 5.32 28.30 17.83
C GLY A 795 4.49 27.21 17.16
N MET A 796 5.07 26.47 16.22
CA MET A 796 4.40 25.39 15.49
C MET A 796 5.11 24.05 15.69
N THR A 797 4.34 22.98 15.82
CA THR A 797 4.81 21.63 16.10
C THR A 797 4.92 20.83 14.79
N PHE A 798 5.96 21.08 13.99
CA PHE A 798 6.27 20.31 12.77
C PHE A 798 7.58 19.53 12.90
N TYR A 799 7.75 18.53 12.04
CA TYR A 799 8.94 17.68 11.90
C TYR A 799 9.35 16.93 13.18
N ALA A 800 8.48 16.04 13.68
CA ALA A 800 8.78 15.25 14.86
C ALA A 800 10.05 14.39 14.69
N LEU A 801 10.98 14.48 15.64
CA LEU A 801 12.18 13.64 15.69
C LEU A 801 11.81 12.25 16.22
N LYS A 802 11.54 11.33 15.29
CA LYS A 802 11.16 9.94 15.57
C LYS A 802 12.39 9.02 15.53
N PRO A 803 12.39 7.82 16.14
CA PRO A 803 13.52 6.89 16.05
C PRO A 803 13.89 6.46 14.62
N LYS A 804 12.99 6.62 13.63
CA LYS A 804 13.35 6.45 12.21
C LYS A 804 14.45 7.43 11.75
N PHE A 805 14.51 8.63 12.33
CA PHE A 805 15.60 9.60 12.11
C PHE A 805 16.94 8.99 12.53
N HIS A 806 16.99 8.39 13.72
CA HIS A 806 18.16 7.72 14.25
C HIS A 806 18.60 6.54 13.37
N ALA A 807 17.65 5.73 12.88
CA ALA A 807 17.96 4.62 11.99
C ALA A 807 18.52 5.08 10.63
N ILE A 808 18.10 6.24 10.08
CA ILE A 808 18.75 6.82 8.90
C ILE A 808 20.18 7.24 9.21
N HIS A 809 20.44 7.75 10.42
CA HIS A 809 21.80 8.06 10.86
C HIS A 809 22.67 6.79 10.97
N HIS A 810 22.12 5.65 11.42
CA HIS A 810 22.82 4.36 11.32
C HIS A 810 23.21 4.01 9.88
N VAL A 811 22.30 4.15 8.90
CA VAL A 811 22.60 3.88 7.48
C VAL A 811 23.74 4.79 6.98
N ALA A 812 23.72 6.08 7.33
CA ALA A 812 24.81 6.99 6.99
C ALA A 812 26.12 6.61 7.69
N TYR A 813 26.07 6.22 8.96
CA TYR A 813 27.23 5.82 9.74
C TYR A 813 27.87 4.53 9.21
N GLU A 814 27.08 3.54 8.80
CA GLU A 814 27.59 2.32 8.14
C GLU A 814 28.38 2.64 6.87
N LEU A 815 27.88 3.56 6.03
CA LEU A 815 28.62 4.05 4.87
C LEU A 815 29.94 4.72 5.29
N ARG A 816 29.92 5.57 6.33
CA ARG A 816 31.13 6.22 6.86
C ARG A 816 32.17 5.19 7.30
N VAL A 817 31.78 4.23 8.13
CA VAL A 817 32.68 3.19 8.64
C VAL A 817 33.28 2.39 7.49
N ALA A 818 32.47 1.98 6.50
CA ALA A 818 32.97 1.29 5.32
C ALA A 818 34.01 2.14 4.55
N MET A 819 33.80 3.45 4.42
CA MET A 819 34.75 4.36 3.77
C MET A 819 36.00 4.65 4.61
N LEU A 820 35.99 4.44 5.93
CA LEU A 820 37.20 4.56 6.75
C LEU A 820 38.12 3.35 6.63
N THR A 821 37.64 2.24 6.07
CA THR A 821 38.45 1.08 5.67
C THR A 821 39.01 1.24 4.25
N ASP A 822 39.85 0.30 3.84
CA ASP A 822 40.38 0.17 2.48
C ASP A 822 39.36 -0.42 1.47
N ALA A 823 38.12 -0.68 1.91
CA ALA A 823 37.07 -1.24 1.07
C ALA A 823 36.86 -0.42 -0.22
N LYS A 824 36.97 -1.08 -1.38
CA LYS A 824 36.72 -0.45 -2.69
C LYS A 824 35.27 -0.58 -3.13
N LEU A 825 34.61 -1.65 -2.72
CA LEU A 825 33.22 -1.98 -3.03
C LEU A 825 32.37 -1.82 -1.77
N ILE A 826 31.54 -0.77 -1.76
CA ILE A 826 30.70 -0.46 -0.60
C ILE A 826 29.26 -0.89 -0.90
N PRO A 827 28.62 -1.72 -0.06
CA PRO A 827 27.23 -2.11 -0.27
C PRO A 827 26.31 -0.91 -0.42
N ASN A 828 25.48 -0.91 -1.46
CA ASN A 828 24.44 0.10 -1.64
C ASN A 828 23.31 -0.15 -0.60
N PRO A 829 22.91 0.84 0.24
CA PRO A 829 21.84 0.64 1.23
C PRO A 829 20.50 0.19 0.63
N ILE A 830 20.27 0.43 -0.66
CA ILE A 830 19.08 -0.06 -1.37
C ILE A 830 18.97 -1.59 -1.41
N THR A 831 20.06 -2.31 -1.13
CA THR A 831 20.07 -3.78 -0.98
C THR A 831 19.02 -4.26 0.02
N TRP A 832 18.81 -3.48 1.08
CA TRP A 832 17.86 -3.79 2.14
C TRP A 832 16.46 -3.25 1.88
N ASN A 833 16.22 -2.62 0.73
CA ASN A 833 14.94 -2.01 0.39
C ASN A 833 13.78 -3.03 0.39
N CYS A 834 12.61 -2.60 0.85
CA CYS A 834 11.43 -3.44 1.01
C CYS A 834 10.33 -3.20 -0.06
N GLU A 835 10.51 -2.28 -1.02
CA GLU A 835 9.46 -1.97 -2.02
C GLU A 835 9.01 -3.16 -2.87
N MET A 836 9.97 -3.99 -3.31
CA MET A 836 9.66 -5.23 -4.05
C MET A 836 9.14 -6.34 -3.12
N GLY A 837 9.42 -6.23 -1.82
CA GLY A 837 8.79 -7.02 -0.76
C GLY A 837 7.31 -6.66 -0.67
N GLU A 838 6.98 -5.38 -0.52
CA GLU A 838 5.60 -4.84 -0.49
C GLU A 838 4.78 -5.25 -1.72
N ASP A 839 5.36 -5.21 -2.93
CA ASP A 839 4.69 -5.74 -4.13
C ASP A 839 4.40 -7.25 -4.02
N LEU A 840 5.32 -8.05 -3.47
CA LEU A 840 5.09 -9.47 -3.21
C LEU A 840 3.95 -9.66 -2.19
N ILE A 841 4.00 -8.94 -1.07
CA ILE A 841 3.00 -9.02 0.01
C ILE A 841 1.63 -8.68 -0.54
N GLY A 842 1.49 -7.58 -1.27
CA GLY A 842 0.25 -7.18 -1.91
C GLY A 842 -0.32 -8.26 -2.83
N ARG A 843 0.53 -8.94 -3.61
CA ARG A 843 0.13 -10.05 -4.48
C ARG A 843 -0.29 -11.29 -3.69
N VAL A 844 0.46 -11.65 -2.65
CA VAL A 844 0.16 -12.82 -1.81
C VAL A 844 -1.11 -12.60 -0.99
N CYS A 845 -1.31 -11.39 -0.46
CA CYS A 845 -2.52 -10.98 0.25
C CYS A 845 -3.74 -10.95 -0.68
N ALA A 846 -3.59 -10.42 -1.90
CA ALA A 846 -4.66 -10.49 -2.90
C ALA A 846 -5.03 -11.95 -3.27
N LEU A 847 -4.05 -12.87 -3.26
CA LEU A 847 -4.31 -14.30 -3.45
C LEU A 847 -4.99 -14.93 -2.22
N SER A 848 -4.63 -14.50 -1.02
CA SER A 848 -5.20 -15.02 0.23
C SER A 848 -6.70 -14.71 0.35
N LEU A 849 -7.15 -13.60 -0.21
CA LEU A 849 -8.56 -13.22 -0.35
C LEU A 849 -9.36 -14.10 -1.33
N LYS A 850 -8.69 -14.84 -2.22
CA LYS A 850 -9.29 -15.62 -3.31
C LYS A 850 -9.26 -17.13 -3.07
N VAL A 851 -8.96 -17.59 -1.86
CA VAL A 851 -8.89 -19.01 -1.51
C VAL A 851 -9.74 -19.32 -0.28
N SER A 852 -10.09 -20.60 -0.12
CA SER A 852 -10.82 -21.05 1.07
C SER A 852 -10.03 -20.77 2.35
N VAL A 853 -10.70 -20.18 3.34
CA VAL A 853 -10.16 -19.82 4.65
C VAL A 853 -9.61 -21.04 5.40
N THR A 854 -10.20 -22.24 5.20
CA THR A 854 -9.77 -23.47 5.89
C THR A 854 -8.43 -24.02 5.41
N THR A 855 -8.04 -23.69 4.16
CA THR A 855 -6.81 -24.20 3.54
C THR A 855 -5.92 -23.05 3.05
N ILE A 856 -6.12 -21.85 3.60
CA ILE A 856 -5.56 -20.60 3.08
C ILE A 856 -4.04 -20.65 2.90
N SER A 857 -3.30 -21.03 3.94
CA SER A 857 -1.83 -21.11 3.88
C SER A 857 -1.36 -22.05 2.78
N LYS A 858 -1.96 -23.25 2.69
CA LYS A 858 -1.63 -24.25 1.67
C LYS A 858 -1.96 -23.76 0.25
N ARG A 859 -3.18 -23.26 0.03
CA ARG A 859 -3.66 -22.85 -1.31
C ARG A 859 -2.95 -21.59 -1.81
N VAL A 860 -2.61 -20.66 -0.92
CA VAL A 860 -1.81 -19.48 -1.26
C VAL A 860 -0.42 -19.90 -1.76
N LEU A 861 0.27 -20.78 -1.03
CA LEU A 861 1.60 -21.28 -1.42
C LEU A 861 1.56 -22.03 -2.75
N GLN A 862 0.60 -22.94 -2.94
CA GLN A 862 0.42 -23.66 -4.21
C GLN A 862 0.25 -22.70 -5.39
N ARG A 863 -0.64 -21.71 -5.26
CA ARG A 863 -0.89 -20.71 -6.32
C ARG A 863 0.32 -19.80 -6.55
N HIS A 864 1.05 -19.44 -5.49
CA HIS A 864 2.30 -18.69 -5.60
C HIS A 864 3.34 -19.46 -6.42
N PHE A 865 3.57 -20.73 -6.12
CA PHE A 865 4.57 -21.55 -6.82
C PHE A 865 4.20 -21.79 -8.29
N LEU A 866 2.92 -22.01 -8.60
CA LEU A 866 2.46 -22.12 -10.00
C LEU A 866 2.76 -20.84 -10.79
N LYS A 867 2.41 -19.67 -10.23
CA LYS A 867 2.67 -18.39 -10.89
C LYS A 867 4.17 -18.15 -11.07
N LYS A 868 4.97 -18.44 -10.03
CA LYS A 868 6.42 -18.31 -10.05
C LYS A 868 7.05 -19.22 -11.11
N ALA A 869 6.66 -20.49 -11.18
CA ALA A 869 7.14 -21.44 -12.18
C ALA A 869 6.86 -20.95 -13.62
N ALA A 870 5.63 -20.49 -13.89
CA ALA A 870 5.25 -19.93 -15.18
C ALA A 870 6.11 -18.71 -15.56
N LEU A 871 6.35 -17.80 -14.61
CA LEU A 871 7.19 -16.62 -14.83
C LEU A 871 8.66 -16.99 -15.06
N ILE A 872 9.21 -17.96 -14.32
CA ILE A 872 10.57 -18.46 -14.52
C ILE A 872 10.73 -19.05 -15.93
N ARG A 873 9.78 -19.87 -16.38
CA ARG A 873 9.80 -20.45 -17.75
C ARG A 873 9.81 -19.35 -18.80
N ARG A 874 8.91 -18.36 -18.67
CA ARG A 874 8.85 -17.20 -19.59
C ARG A 874 10.14 -16.38 -19.57
N HIS A 875 10.69 -16.12 -18.38
CA HIS A 875 11.93 -15.38 -18.23
C HIS A 875 13.12 -16.10 -18.90
N ARG A 876 13.24 -17.42 -18.70
CA ARG A 876 14.26 -18.25 -19.36
C ARG A 876 14.14 -18.21 -20.89
N LYS A 877 12.92 -18.36 -21.43
CA LYS A 877 12.65 -18.26 -22.88
C LYS A 877 13.08 -16.90 -23.42
N ASN A 878 12.70 -15.80 -22.74
CA ASN A 878 13.08 -14.45 -23.15
C ASN A 878 14.60 -14.22 -23.11
N ARG A 879 15.30 -14.75 -22.10
CA ARG A 879 16.76 -14.67 -22.01
C ARG A 879 17.45 -15.45 -23.13
N SER A 880 16.97 -16.65 -23.44
CA SER A 880 17.48 -17.46 -24.56
C SER A 880 17.30 -16.73 -25.90
N MET A 881 16.13 -16.13 -26.14
CA MET A 881 15.87 -15.33 -27.35
C MET A 881 16.76 -14.08 -27.44
N ARG A 882 17.06 -13.41 -26.31
CA ARG A 882 18.01 -12.28 -26.28
C ARG A 882 19.44 -12.71 -26.60
N LYS A 883 19.87 -13.88 -26.11
CA LYS A 883 21.19 -14.46 -26.44
C LYS A 883 21.32 -14.88 -27.91
N LEU A 884 20.21 -15.19 -28.59
CA LEU A 884 20.19 -15.47 -30.04
C LEU A 884 20.21 -14.20 -30.89
N ARG A 885 19.94 -13.03 -30.30
CA ARG A 885 19.92 -11.72 -30.98
C ARG A 885 21.21 -10.91 -30.80
N LEU A 886 22.05 -11.29 -29.84
CA LEU A 886 23.41 -10.77 -29.60
C LEU A 886 24.42 -11.76 -30.19
#